data_AF-A0A518GA41-F1
#
_entry.id   AF-A0A518GA41-F1
#
_cell.length_a   1.000
_cell.length_b   1.000
_cell.length_c   1.000
_cell.angle_alpha   90.00
_cell.angle_beta   90.00
_cell.angle_gamma   90.00
#
_symmetry.space_group_name_H-M   'P 1'
#
loop_
_entity.id
_entity.type
_entity.pdbx_description
1 polymer ?
#
loop_
_entity_poly.entity_id
_entity_poly.type
_entity_poly.pdbx_seq_one_letter_code
_entity_poly.pdbx_strand_id
1 'polypeptide(L)'
;MHDARIVEVTPLRIVSLLPSATEILCCLGLADQLVGISHECDYPSSISGLPRVTHSLLPSNATSSQIDQAVRERWKTEPSLYALNGQLLADLKPDLIVTQTLCNVCAVPASGVQTAIRHMTPQPAVLNLEPSTLSDIFESIRQVGIASNCERRAEATLAELEERVERVTRTSCDIEMLPTVVLLEWIDPPFSAGHWNPELVARAGGEDFFKRGGQQSIAIQWEQIVAADPEVLVIACCGFDVPRTLQDLPTLQSNPQWSSLTCVQTGRVYVVDGSAYFNRPGPRIVDSLELLAHALHPTLHPRPTGLPPLHSVSPQVPVRVLPTSAPRTVAWIGGTAILPDRLLPNSTVLCRNGRITAVSEREEIPDQSLTFDVRGKYVSPGFVDIHVHGGDGADFMDGQVEAVEQVCRAHLRRGTTTIFPTTTTGTPQQILAMIAACQSVALCASNPELTTGLPNLPGVHLYGPYFAEDKVGCHSSTGRRSPTRDENQAYFDTQFVRIATCAAELPGASEFYQMARQSHCLITCGHSNSSWGEMLTAFEHGMRHVDHFWCAMSSVPSLRKRFNVPMQASMAEFVLMHEDMSTEVIADGFHLAPELLEFAYRMKGATRLCLVTDANRALGMPAGEYRFGNRESGSWLYSDGQVGWSQDRQSLASSIVGLDHMVRHMHAHTSASLPEIIRMASLTPAERAGVEQNLGSLSPGKQADLLILDSQLSVEQVYVRGQRCGPQV
;
A
#
# COMPACT_ATOMS: atom_id res chain seq x y z
N MET A 1 -42.64 -50.61 22.37
CA MET A 1 -41.28 -51.06 22.73
C MET A 1 -40.56 -51.49 21.46
N HIS A 2 -39.82 -50.58 20.85
CA HIS A 2 -38.67 -50.89 20.00
C HIS A 2 -37.59 -49.92 20.45
N ASP A 3 -36.59 -50.51 21.10
CA ASP A 3 -35.51 -49.86 21.81
C ASP A 3 -34.45 -49.48 20.77
N ALA A 4 -34.47 -48.22 20.31
CA ALA A 4 -33.44 -47.68 19.44
C ALA A 4 -32.21 -47.42 20.30
N ARG A 5 -31.34 -48.44 20.42
CA ARG A 5 -30.00 -48.27 21.00
C ARG A 5 -29.26 -47.21 20.19
N ILE A 6 -29.07 -46.04 20.79
CA ILE A 6 -28.13 -45.04 20.31
C ILE A 6 -26.75 -45.68 20.46
N VAL A 7 -26.14 -46.09 19.34
CA VAL A 7 -24.74 -46.45 19.31
C VAL A 7 -23.97 -45.14 19.45
N GLU A 8 -23.40 -44.87 20.62
CA GLU A 8 -22.40 -43.82 20.78
C GLU A 8 -21.20 -44.18 19.89
N VAL A 9 -21.06 -43.52 18.75
CA VAL A 9 -19.87 -43.62 17.92
C VAL A 9 -18.79 -42.80 18.60
N THR A 10 -17.79 -43.46 19.18
CA THR A 10 -16.63 -42.79 19.75
C THR A 10 -15.96 -41.94 18.66
N PRO A 11 -15.69 -40.64 18.89
CA PRO A 11 -15.04 -39.80 17.90
C PRO A 11 -13.64 -40.33 17.59
N LEU A 12 -13.27 -40.34 16.31
CA LEU A 12 -11.97 -40.83 15.85
C LEU A 12 -10.83 -40.00 16.45
N ARG A 13 -9.73 -40.65 16.79
CA ARG A 13 -8.48 -40.00 17.19
C ARG A 13 -7.57 -39.91 15.98
N ILE A 14 -7.32 -38.70 15.50
CA ILE A 14 -6.63 -38.48 14.23
C ILE A 14 -5.24 -37.88 14.50
N VAL A 15 -4.23 -38.44 13.84
CA VAL A 15 -2.89 -37.83 13.77
C VAL A 15 -2.63 -37.37 12.35
N SER A 16 -2.28 -36.10 12.18
CA SER A 16 -1.91 -35.54 10.88
C SER A 16 -0.40 -35.36 10.79
N LEU A 17 0.25 -35.95 9.78
CA LEU A 17 1.71 -35.90 9.62
C LEU A 17 2.18 -34.82 8.66
N LEU A 18 1.29 -33.91 8.25
CA LEU A 18 1.62 -32.82 7.33
C LEU A 18 0.63 -31.64 7.44
N PRO A 19 1.05 -30.42 7.07
CA PRO A 19 0.19 -29.24 7.18
C PRO A 19 -1.08 -29.31 6.34
N SER A 20 -1.00 -29.73 5.07
CA SER A 20 -2.18 -29.79 4.19
C SER A 20 -3.28 -30.72 4.72
N ALA A 21 -2.93 -31.91 5.23
CA ALA A 21 -3.90 -32.80 5.84
C ALA A 21 -4.54 -32.21 7.10
N THR A 22 -3.77 -31.47 7.92
CA THR A 22 -4.30 -30.78 9.09
C THR A 22 -5.33 -29.73 8.69
N GLU A 23 -5.05 -28.98 7.62
CA GLU A 23 -5.96 -27.96 7.08
C GLU A 23 -7.24 -28.58 6.54
N ILE A 24 -7.14 -29.69 5.81
CA ILE A 24 -8.30 -30.46 5.34
C ILE A 24 -9.15 -30.90 6.54
N LEU A 25 -8.55 -31.57 7.53
CA LEU A 25 -9.25 -32.05 8.73
C LEU A 25 -9.94 -30.91 9.49
N CYS A 26 -9.26 -29.76 9.65
CA CYS A 26 -9.84 -28.60 10.33
C CYS A 26 -11.00 -27.97 9.54
N CYS A 27 -10.85 -27.84 8.21
CA CYS A 27 -11.89 -27.33 7.32
C CYS A 27 -13.14 -28.22 7.35
N LEU A 28 -12.95 -29.53 7.47
CA LEU A 28 -14.02 -30.51 7.66
C LEU A 28 -14.60 -30.52 9.08
N GLY A 29 -14.14 -29.64 9.98
CA GLY A 29 -14.63 -29.52 11.36
C GLY A 29 -14.23 -30.69 12.25
N LEU A 30 -13.00 -31.18 12.09
CA LEU A 30 -12.41 -32.29 12.87
C LEU A 30 -11.25 -31.82 13.76
N ALA A 31 -11.13 -30.52 14.05
CA ALA A 31 -10.07 -29.98 14.88
C ALA A 31 -10.02 -30.66 16.27
N ASP A 32 -11.17 -30.90 16.90
CA ASP A 32 -11.28 -31.55 18.22
C ASP A 32 -10.91 -33.04 18.20
N GLN A 33 -10.83 -33.65 17.00
CA GLN A 33 -10.45 -35.05 16.80
C GLN A 33 -8.95 -35.20 16.53
N LEU A 34 -8.22 -34.11 16.31
CA LEU A 34 -6.76 -34.13 16.18
C LEU A 34 -6.11 -34.34 17.54
N VAL A 35 -5.33 -35.42 17.67
CA VAL A 35 -4.61 -35.76 18.90
C VAL A 35 -3.10 -35.58 18.77
N GLY A 36 -2.60 -35.41 17.54
CA GLY A 36 -1.20 -35.10 17.25
C GLY A 36 -1.02 -34.60 15.82
N ILE A 37 -0.01 -33.75 15.62
CA ILE A 37 0.25 -33.07 14.35
C ILE A 37 1.75 -33.05 14.02
N SER A 38 2.12 -32.76 12.77
CA SER A 38 3.53 -32.57 12.40
C SER A 38 4.10 -31.29 13.02
N HIS A 39 5.43 -31.18 13.12
CA HIS A 39 6.09 -29.94 13.57
C HIS A 39 5.81 -28.71 12.69
N GLU A 40 5.44 -28.91 11.41
CA GLU A 40 5.17 -27.82 10.45
C GLU A 40 3.69 -27.40 10.43
N CYS A 41 2.81 -28.09 11.16
CA CYS A 41 1.38 -27.73 11.20
C CYS A 41 1.17 -26.44 12.02
N ASP A 42 0.83 -25.35 11.37
CA ASP A 42 0.73 -24.01 11.99
C ASP A 42 -0.67 -23.38 11.87
N TYR A 43 -1.58 -24.00 11.12
CA TYR A 43 -2.89 -23.47 10.80
C TYR A 43 -4.00 -24.53 10.93
N PRO A 44 -5.21 -24.15 11.39
CA PRO A 44 -5.57 -22.87 12.01
C PRO A 44 -4.98 -22.74 13.42
N SER A 45 -4.95 -21.53 13.99
CA SER A 45 -4.29 -21.28 15.30
C SER A 45 -4.80 -22.15 16.46
N SER A 46 -6.01 -22.70 16.35
CA SER A 46 -6.61 -23.61 17.34
C SER A 46 -5.83 -24.92 17.53
N ILE A 47 -5.02 -25.36 16.56
CA ILE A 47 -4.23 -26.60 16.64
C ILE A 47 -2.84 -26.41 17.30
N SER A 48 -2.46 -25.17 17.63
CA SER A 48 -1.11 -24.83 18.11
C SER A 48 -0.68 -25.59 19.36
N GLY A 49 -1.63 -25.93 20.24
CA GLY A 49 -1.41 -26.67 21.49
C GLY A 49 -1.31 -28.19 21.35
N LEU A 50 -1.48 -28.75 20.15
CA LEU A 50 -1.44 -30.20 19.95
C LEU A 50 -0.01 -30.77 19.96
N PRO A 51 0.17 -32.02 20.44
CA PRO A 51 1.47 -32.70 20.45
C PRO A 51 2.10 -32.83 19.07
N ARG A 52 3.40 -32.54 18.97
CA ARG A 52 4.18 -32.64 17.72
C ARG A 52 4.83 -34.01 17.60
N VAL A 53 4.35 -34.81 16.65
CA VAL A 53 4.80 -36.21 16.47
C VAL A 53 5.99 -36.36 15.52
N THR A 54 6.38 -35.30 14.81
CA THR A 54 7.58 -35.27 13.95
C THR A 54 8.50 -34.13 14.34
N HIS A 55 9.77 -34.19 13.94
CA HIS A 55 10.70 -33.06 13.98
C HIS A 55 11.62 -33.06 12.76
N SER A 56 12.08 -31.87 12.37
CA SER A 56 13.04 -31.68 11.28
C SER A 56 14.43 -32.15 11.68
N LEU A 57 15.09 -32.85 10.75
CA LEU A 57 16.50 -33.23 10.85
C LEU A 57 17.43 -32.26 10.12
N LEU A 58 16.88 -31.17 9.57
CA LEU A 58 17.58 -30.10 8.88
C LEU A 58 17.90 -28.94 9.84
N PRO A 59 18.99 -28.19 9.61
CA PRO A 59 19.34 -27.01 10.39
C PRO A 59 18.35 -25.86 10.18
N SER A 60 17.92 -25.22 11.28
CA SER A 60 16.86 -24.19 11.27
C SER A 60 17.28 -22.81 10.76
N ASN A 61 18.59 -22.53 10.62
CA ASN A 61 19.15 -21.22 10.24
C ASN A 61 20.06 -21.29 8.99
N ALA A 62 19.86 -22.29 8.13
CA ALA A 62 20.67 -22.49 6.92
C ALA A 62 20.10 -21.73 5.72
N THR A 63 20.96 -21.30 4.79
CA THR A 63 20.56 -20.71 3.50
C THR A 63 19.90 -21.76 2.59
N SER A 64 19.13 -21.36 1.58
CA SER A 64 18.54 -22.27 0.58
C SER A 64 19.57 -23.23 -0.04
N SER A 65 20.75 -22.72 -0.40
CA SER A 65 21.87 -23.53 -0.91
C SER A 65 22.33 -24.61 0.08
N GLN A 66 22.47 -24.24 1.36
CA GLN A 66 22.86 -25.16 2.43
C GLN A 66 21.78 -26.20 2.74
N ILE A 67 20.51 -25.80 2.66
CA ILE A 67 19.37 -26.72 2.82
C ILE A 67 19.33 -27.70 1.64
N ASP A 68 19.42 -27.25 0.39
CA ASP A 68 19.46 -28.12 -0.79
C ASP A 68 20.63 -29.12 -0.71
N GLN A 69 21.83 -28.66 -0.31
CA GLN A 69 22.96 -29.55 -0.08
C GLN A 69 22.68 -30.61 1.00
N ALA A 70 22.16 -30.20 2.16
CA ALA A 70 21.83 -31.11 3.25
C ALA A 70 20.76 -32.14 2.85
N VAL A 71 19.76 -31.73 2.07
CA VAL A 71 18.72 -32.60 1.51
C VAL A 71 19.34 -33.62 0.54
N ARG A 72 20.18 -33.18 -0.40
CA ARG A 72 20.84 -34.07 -1.38
C ARG A 72 21.81 -35.06 -0.73
N GLU A 73 22.52 -34.64 0.31
CA GLU A 73 23.43 -35.50 1.06
C GLU A 73 22.67 -36.57 1.84
N ARG A 74 21.59 -36.18 2.53
CA ARG A 74 20.71 -37.13 3.24
C ARG A 74 20.02 -38.09 2.28
N TRP A 75 19.53 -37.62 1.13
CA TRP A 75 18.93 -38.48 0.11
C TRP A 75 19.82 -39.64 -0.34
N LYS A 76 21.15 -39.52 -0.24
CA LYS A 76 22.09 -40.61 -0.56
C LYS A 76 22.14 -41.70 0.51
N THR A 77 21.75 -41.41 1.75
CA THR A 77 21.95 -42.27 2.92
C THR A 77 20.65 -42.68 3.62
N GLU A 78 19.68 -41.77 3.77
CA GLU A 78 18.36 -41.99 4.36
C GLU A 78 17.26 -41.18 3.64
N PRO A 79 16.15 -41.80 3.20
CA PRO A 79 15.16 -41.12 2.36
C PRO A 79 14.20 -40.17 3.11
N SER A 80 14.19 -40.14 4.45
CA SER A 80 13.31 -39.26 5.24
C SER A 80 14.08 -38.07 5.83
N LEU A 81 13.60 -36.86 5.57
CA LEU A 81 14.15 -35.63 6.17
C LEU A 81 13.63 -35.36 7.59
N TYR A 82 12.68 -36.17 8.05
CA TYR A 82 11.99 -36.01 9.32
C TYR A 82 12.06 -37.27 10.13
N ALA A 83 12.18 -37.12 11.44
CA ALA A 83 12.09 -38.22 12.38
C ALA A 83 10.71 -38.24 13.05
N LEU A 84 10.10 -39.43 13.07
CA LEU A 84 8.81 -39.70 13.69
C LEU A 84 9.03 -40.17 15.13
N ASN A 85 8.35 -39.54 16.08
CA ASN A 85 8.37 -39.95 17.49
C ASN A 85 7.39 -41.11 17.69
N GLY A 86 7.89 -42.34 17.48
CA GLY A 86 7.08 -43.56 17.57
C GLY A 86 6.45 -43.80 18.95
N GLN A 87 7.14 -43.40 20.04
CA GLN A 87 6.60 -43.56 21.40
C GLN A 87 5.43 -42.61 21.63
N LEU A 88 5.59 -41.32 21.32
CA LEU A 88 4.50 -40.35 21.42
C LEU A 88 3.32 -40.76 20.53
N LEU A 89 3.58 -41.22 19.30
CA LEU A 89 2.54 -41.70 18.40
C LEU A 89 1.75 -42.88 18.99
N ALA A 90 2.44 -43.82 19.66
CA ALA A 90 1.79 -44.94 20.36
C ALA A 90 0.92 -44.45 21.54
N ASP A 91 1.45 -43.52 22.34
CA ASP A 91 0.77 -42.98 23.52
C ASP A 91 -0.50 -42.21 23.15
N LEU A 92 -0.51 -41.57 21.98
CA LEU A 92 -1.66 -40.86 21.43
C LEU A 92 -2.79 -41.77 20.94
N LYS A 93 -2.54 -43.07 20.74
CA LYS A 93 -3.54 -44.08 20.32
C LYS A 93 -4.42 -43.58 19.16
N PRO A 94 -3.84 -43.26 17.99
CA PRO A 94 -4.63 -42.84 16.83
C PRO A 94 -5.46 -44.00 16.28
N ASP A 95 -6.62 -43.67 15.73
CA ASP A 95 -7.45 -44.54 14.90
C ASP A 95 -7.15 -44.33 13.40
N LEU A 96 -6.79 -43.09 13.03
CA LEU A 96 -6.44 -42.67 11.68
C LEU A 96 -5.16 -41.83 11.70
N ILE A 97 -4.23 -42.14 10.81
CA ILE A 97 -3.04 -41.34 10.53
C ILE A 97 -3.11 -40.87 9.08
N VAL A 98 -3.07 -39.56 8.86
CA VAL A 98 -3.02 -38.97 7.51
C VAL A 98 -1.59 -38.55 7.20
N THR A 99 -1.07 -39.01 6.07
CA THR A 99 0.29 -38.77 5.60
C THR A 99 0.32 -38.48 4.08
N GLN A 100 1.49 -38.22 3.51
CA GLN A 100 1.68 -37.93 2.08
C GLN A 100 3.00 -38.48 1.58
N THR A 101 3.02 -38.97 0.34
CA THR A 101 4.23 -39.43 -0.37
C THR A 101 4.37 -38.74 -1.73
N LEU A 102 3.94 -37.48 -1.83
CA LEU A 102 4.08 -36.66 -3.05
C LEU A 102 5.54 -36.23 -3.29
N CYS A 103 6.23 -35.89 -2.20
CA CYS A 103 7.63 -35.50 -2.20
C CYS A 103 8.28 -36.04 -0.92
N ASN A 104 9.37 -36.80 -1.05
CA ASN A 104 10.13 -37.32 0.10
C ASN A 104 10.85 -36.22 0.91
N VAL A 105 10.72 -34.96 0.48
CA VAL A 105 11.22 -33.78 1.20
C VAL A 105 10.19 -33.25 2.20
N CYS A 106 8.88 -33.35 1.92
CA CYS A 106 7.86 -32.51 2.59
C CYS A 106 7.02 -33.25 3.64
N ALA A 107 7.12 -34.58 3.75
CA ALA A 107 6.41 -35.36 4.75
C ALA A 107 7.13 -36.67 5.07
N VAL A 108 6.74 -37.34 6.17
CA VAL A 108 7.19 -38.70 6.50
C VAL A 108 6.50 -39.69 5.55
N PRO A 109 7.23 -40.44 4.71
CA PRO A 109 6.61 -41.37 3.75
C PRO A 109 5.76 -42.44 4.44
N ALA A 110 4.72 -42.92 3.75
CA ALA A 110 3.81 -43.94 4.30
C ALA A 110 4.53 -45.21 4.79
N SER A 111 5.64 -45.61 4.17
CA SER A 111 6.47 -46.74 4.60
C SER A 111 7.13 -46.53 5.97
N GLY A 112 7.55 -45.30 6.29
CA GLY A 112 8.08 -44.91 7.60
C GLY A 112 7.00 -44.97 8.67
N VAL A 113 5.79 -44.48 8.36
CA VAL A 113 4.62 -44.55 9.25
C VAL A 113 4.24 -46.00 9.53
N GLN A 114 4.11 -46.82 8.48
CA GLN A 114 3.77 -48.24 8.60
C GLN A 114 4.76 -49.00 9.49
N THR A 115 6.06 -48.64 9.43
CA THR A 115 7.10 -49.23 10.28
C THR A 115 6.93 -48.82 11.75
N ALA A 116 6.63 -47.56 12.02
CA ALA A 116 6.45 -47.05 13.38
C ALA A 116 5.21 -47.62 14.09
N ILE A 117 4.16 -47.96 13.34
CA ILE A 117 2.89 -48.46 13.91
C ILE A 117 2.78 -49.99 13.98
N ARG A 118 3.76 -50.77 13.49
CA ARG A 118 3.66 -52.26 13.42
C ARG A 118 3.43 -52.92 14.78
N HIS A 119 3.87 -52.29 15.85
CA HIS A 119 3.78 -52.81 17.21
C HIS A 119 2.53 -52.32 17.96
N MET A 120 1.69 -51.49 17.35
CA MET A 120 0.47 -50.95 17.96
C MET A 120 -0.68 -51.95 17.83
N THR A 121 -1.56 -52.02 18.84
CA THR A 121 -2.74 -52.88 18.84
C THR A 121 -3.92 -52.15 19.51
N PRO A 122 -5.03 -51.85 18.78
CA PRO A 122 -5.22 -52.03 17.34
C PRO A 122 -4.28 -51.14 16.52
N GLN A 123 -4.02 -51.51 15.27
CA GLN A 123 -3.21 -50.72 14.36
C GLN A 123 -4.07 -49.61 13.72
N PRO A 124 -3.61 -48.34 13.70
CA PRO A 124 -4.34 -47.25 13.05
C PRO A 124 -4.45 -47.45 11.54
N ALA A 125 -5.55 -46.97 10.96
CA ALA A 125 -5.64 -46.81 9.51
C ALA A 125 -4.66 -45.72 9.05
N VAL A 126 -3.99 -45.94 7.90
CA VAL A 126 -3.06 -44.96 7.32
C VAL A 126 -3.63 -44.50 5.98
N LEU A 127 -3.97 -43.21 5.88
CA LEU A 127 -4.38 -42.57 4.63
C LEU A 127 -3.19 -41.80 4.06
N ASN A 128 -2.76 -42.17 2.85
CA ASN A 128 -1.67 -41.52 2.14
C ASN A 128 -2.23 -40.69 0.98
N LEU A 129 -2.00 -39.39 1.01
CA LEU A 129 -2.45 -38.45 -0.02
C LEU A 129 -1.32 -38.18 -1.02
N GLU A 130 -1.60 -38.18 -2.32
CA GLU A 130 -0.61 -37.93 -3.38
C GLU A 130 -1.17 -37.04 -4.51
N PRO A 131 -1.63 -35.82 -4.20
CA PRO A 131 -2.24 -34.97 -5.20
C PRO A 131 -1.21 -34.38 -6.17
N SER A 132 -1.44 -34.51 -7.47
CA SER A 132 -0.57 -33.96 -8.51
C SER A 132 -1.23 -32.82 -9.30
N THR A 133 -2.55 -32.73 -9.29
CA THR A 133 -3.36 -31.70 -9.96
C THR A 133 -4.33 -31.05 -8.99
N LEU A 134 -4.96 -29.93 -9.36
CA LEU A 134 -6.00 -29.31 -8.52
C LEU A 134 -7.17 -30.28 -8.25
N SER A 135 -7.52 -31.10 -9.25
CA SER A 135 -8.55 -32.12 -9.11
C SER A 135 -8.17 -33.20 -8.09
N ASP A 136 -6.89 -33.60 -8.05
CA ASP A 136 -6.43 -34.58 -7.06
C ASP A 136 -6.42 -34.00 -5.63
N ILE A 137 -6.21 -32.68 -5.48
CA ILE A 137 -6.34 -32.00 -4.17
C ILE A 137 -7.79 -32.11 -3.68
N PHE A 138 -8.76 -31.87 -4.56
CA PHE A 138 -10.17 -32.00 -4.22
C PHE A 138 -10.54 -33.46 -3.93
N GLU A 139 -9.98 -34.42 -4.66
CA GLU A 139 -10.14 -35.83 -4.33
C GLU A 139 -9.49 -36.18 -2.97
N SER A 140 -8.36 -35.56 -2.62
CA SER A 140 -7.74 -35.74 -1.29
C SER A 140 -8.66 -35.25 -0.16
N ILE A 141 -9.37 -34.13 -0.35
CA ILE A 141 -10.40 -33.66 0.59
C ILE A 141 -11.53 -34.69 0.71
N ARG A 142 -11.99 -35.25 -0.42
CA ARG A 142 -13.02 -36.31 -0.45
C ARG A 142 -12.57 -37.56 0.30
N GLN A 143 -11.34 -38.02 0.06
CA GLN A 143 -10.74 -39.19 0.72
C GLN A 143 -10.61 -39.01 2.23
N VAL A 144 -10.17 -37.83 2.69
CA VAL A 144 -10.16 -37.52 4.13
C VAL A 144 -11.59 -37.51 4.67
N GLY A 145 -12.55 -36.95 3.93
CA GLY A 145 -13.97 -37.00 4.27
C GLY A 145 -14.48 -38.42 4.52
N ILE A 146 -14.19 -39.35 3.61
CA ILE A 146 -14.57 -40.77 3.73
C ILE A 146 -13.85 -41.43 4.92
N ALA A 147 -12.53 -41.28 5.02
CA ALA A 147 -11.73 -41.92 6.07
C ALA A 147 -12.10 -41.43 7.48
N SER A 148 -12.68 -40.24 7.61
CA SER A 148 -13.11 -39.63 8.86
C SER A 148 -14.64 -39.64 9.08
N ASN A 149 -15.40 -40.34 8.22
CA ASN A 149 -16.87 -40.42 8.26
C ASN A 149 -17.56 -39.05 8.25
N CYS A 150 -17.08 -38.13 7.41
CA CYS A 150 -17.64 -36.78 7.27
C CYS A 150 -17.88 -36.36 5.81
N GLU A 151 -18.24 -37.31 4.96
CA GLU A 151 -18.46 -37.16 3.51
C GLU A 151 -19.38 -35.98 3.17
N ARG A 152 -20.51 -35.82 3.89
CA ARG A 152 -21.42 -34.68 3.65
C ARG A 152 -20.76 -33.32 3.87
N ARG A 153 -19.87 -33.20 4.85
CA ARG A 153 -19.11 -31.96 5.07
C ARG A 153 -18.05 -31.78 3.98
N ALA A 154 -17.40 -32.86 3.57
CA ALA A 154 -16.43 -32.81 2.46
C ALA A 154 -17.06 -32.36 1.15
N GLU A 155 -18.20 -32.91 0.74
CA GLU A 155 -18.91 -32.46 -0.47
C GLU A 155 -19.34 -30.99 -0.39
N ALA A 156 -19.78 -30.52 0.78
CA ALA A 156 -20.16 -29.13 0.97
C ALA A 156 -18.96 -28.18 0.84
N THR A 157 -17.83 -28.52 1.46
CA THR A 157 -16.56 -27.78 1.33
C THR A 157 -16.07 -27.78 -0.11
N LEU A 158 -16.14 -28.92 -0.80
CA LEU A 158 -15.73 -29.03 -2.21
C LEU A 158 -16.56 -28.12 -3.11
N ALA A 159 -17.88 -28.10 -2.94
CA ALA A 159 -18.75 -27.22 -3.71
C ALA A 159 -18.38 -25.73 -3.55
N GLU A 160 -18.02 -25.30 -2.34
CA GLU A 160 -17.58 -23.92 -2.08
C GLU A 160 -16.24 -23.60 -2.77
N LEU A 161 -15.27 -24.51 -2.67
CA LEU A 161 -13.96 -24.35 -3.29
C LEU A 161 -14.04 -24.35 -4.83
N GLU A 162 -14.86 -25.23 -5.40
CA GLU A 162 -15.12 -25.31 -6.84
C GLU A 162 -15.79 -24.03 -7.36
N GLU A 163 -16.76 -23.47 -6.63
CA GLU A 163 -17.41 -22.20 -7.01
C GLU A 163 -16.40 -21.05 -7.04
N ARG A 164 -15.48 -20.99 -6.07
CA ARG A 164 -14.42 -19.97 -6.02
C ARG A 164 -13.46 -20.10 -7.20
N VAL A 165 -13.03 -21.32 -7.53
CA VAL A 165 -12.17 -21.59 -8.70
C VAL A 165 -12.86 -21.19 -10.00
N GLU A 166 -14.13 -21.54 -10.15
CA GLU A 166 -14.93 -21.22 -11.33
C GLU A 166 -15.13 -19.72 -11.49
N ARG A 167 -15.29 -18.97 -10.39
CA ARG A 167 -15.37 -17.51 -10.42
C ARG A 167 -14.12 -16.87 -11.00
N VAL A 168 -12.93 -17.32 -10.56
CA VAL A 168 -11.66 -16.83 -11.11
C VAL A 168 -11.53 -17.22 -12.58
N THR A 169 -11.78 -18.50 -12.89
CA THR A 169 -11.65 -19.04 -14.25
C THR A 169 -12.54 -18.29 -15.25
N ARG A 170 -13.79 -17.97 -14.87
CA ARG A 170 -14.73 -17.23 -15.70
C ARG A 170 -14.30 -15.79 -15.93
N THR A 171 -13.80 -15.09 -14.90
CA THR A 171 -13.30 -13.73 -15.08
C THR A 171 -12.04 -13.70 -15.96
N SER A 172 -11.23 -14.76 -15.92
CA SER A 172 -10.01 -14.87 -16.74
C SER A 172 -10.24 -15.40 -18.16
N CYS A 173 -11.43 -15.90 -18.52
CA CYS A 173 -11.62 -16.58 -19.80
C CYS A 173 -11.59 -15.66 -21.03
N ASP A 174 -11.90 -14.37 -20.85
CA ASP A 174 -11.97 -13.39 -21.93
C ASP A 174 -10.65 -12.62 -22.15
N ILE A 175 -9.57 -13.04 -21.49
CA ILE A 175 -8.26 -12.40 -21.58
C ILE A 175 -7.58 -12.82 -22.89
N GLU A 176 -7.42 -11.88 -23.83
CA GLU A 176 -6.83 -12.16 -25.14
C GLU A 176 -5.30 -12.36 -25.12
N MET A 177 -4.59 -11.69 -24.20
CA MET A 177 -3.13 -11.78 -24.05
C MET A 177 -2.77 -12.24 -22.64
N LEU A 178 -2.28 -13.48 -22.54
CA LEU A 178 -1.86 -14.08 -21.28
C LEU A 178 -0.40 -13.72 -21.01
N PRO A 179 -0.06 -13.13 -19.84
CA PRO A 179 1.32 -12.87 -19.50
C PRO A 179 2.08 -14.19 -19.33
N THR A 180 3.33 -14.23 -19.81
CA THR A 180 4.23 -15.35 -19.56
C THR A 180 4.68 -15.35 -18.09
N VAL A 181 4.50 -16.47 -17.40
CA VAL A 181 4.77 -16.61 -15.97
C VAL A 181 5.86 -17.66 -15.73
N VAL A 182 6.80 -17.34 -14.85
CA VAL A 182 7.67 -18.34 -14.21
C VAL A 182 7.33 -18.38 -12.73
N LEU A 183 6.97 -19.56 -12.22
CA LEU A 183 6.76 -19.81 -10.79
C LEU A 183 7.92 -20.65 -10.25
N LEU A 184 8.64 -20.11 -9.26
CA LEU A 184 9.76 -20.74 -8.60
C LEU A 184 9.36 -21.29 -7.24
N GLU A 185 9.63 -22.57 -6.99
CA GLU A 185 9.44 -23.22 -5.67
C GLU A 185 10.73 -23.27 -4.86
N TRP A 186 11.86 -22.89 -5.46
CA TRP A 186 13.16 -22.77 -4.79
C TRP A 186 14.05 -21.78 -5.54
N ILE A 187 14.96 -21.11 -4.82
CA ILE A 187 15.83 -20.04 -5.37
C ILE A 187 17.19 -20.57 -5.83
N ASP A 188 17.88 -21.37 -5.01
CA ASP A 188 19.25 -21.82 -5.29
C ASP A 188 19.45 -23.33 -4.97
N PRO A 189 19.64 -24.18 -5.99
CA PRO A 189 19.44 -23.87 -7.42
C PRO A 189 17.96 -23.56 -7.71
N PRO A 190 17.60 -22.82 -8.77
CA PRO A 190 16.20 -22.49 -9.01
C PRO A 190 15.39 -23.73 -9.37
N PHE A 191 14.19 -23.87 -8.79
CA PHE A 191 13.24 -24.94 -9.15
C PHE A 191 11.99 -24.36 -9.79
N SER A 192 11.67 -24.83 -11.00
CA SER A 192 10.38 -24.56 -11.64
C SER A 192 9.29 -25.38 -10.95
N ALA A 193 8.19 -24.70 -10.64
CA ALA A 193 7.01 -25.30 -10.04
C ALA A 193 6.37 -26.36 -10.93
N GLY A 194 5.87 -27.41 -10.29
CA GLY A 194 5.14 -28.51 -10.93
C GLY A 194 3.75 -28.69 -10.32
N HIS A 195 3.24 -29.92 -10.41
CA HIS A 195 1.98 -30.36 -9.83
C HIS A 195 0.81 -29.46 -10.25
N TRP A 196 0.06 -28.91 -9.29
CA TRP A 196 -1.09 -28.05 -9.52
C TRP A 196 -0.71 -26.62 -9.93
N ASN A 197 0.49 -26.13 -9.62
CA ASN A 197 0.84 -24.72 -9.76
C ASN A 197 0.71 -24.20 -11.22
N PRO A 198 1.18 -24.92 -12.26
CA PRO A 198 0.93 -24.52 -13.65
C PRO A 198 -0.56 -24.48 -14.03
N GLU A 199 -1.38 -25.37 -13.45
CA GLU A 199 -2.84 -25.34 -13.65
C GLU A 199 -3.46 -24.08 -13.01
N LEU A 200 -2.99 -23.67 -11.83
CA LEU A 200 -3.44 -22.44 -11.17
C LEU A 200 -3.06 -21.20 -12.00
N VAL A 201 -1.85 -21.16 -12.54
CA VAL A 201 -1.40 -20.08 -13.44
C VAL A 201 -2.32 -19.98 -14.66
N ALA A 202 -2.63 -21.12 -15.30
CA ALA A 202 -3.53 -21.14 -16.45
C ALA A 202 -4.94 -20.63 -16.09
N ARG A 203 -5.52 -21.10 -14.98
CA ARG A 203 -6.85 -20.67 -14.51
C ARG A 203 -6.88 -19.20 -14.07
N ALA A 204 -5.76 -18.67 -13.59
CA ALA A 204 -5.59 -17.26 -13.25
C ALA A 204 -5.49 -16.36 -14.50
N GLY A 205 -5.34 -16.93 -15.70
CA GLY A 205 -5.18 -16.18 -16.95
C GLY A 205 -3.73 -15.86 -17.30
N GLY A 206 -2.77 -16.69 -16.87
CA GLY A 206 -1.37 -16.60 -17.29
C GLY A 206 -0.93 -17.82 -18.09
N GLU A 207 0.25 -17.74 -18.70
CA GLU A 207 0.91 -18.87 -19.36
C GLU A 207 2.16 -19.27 -18.59
N ASP A 208 2.12 -20.40 -17.88
CA ASP A 208 3.32 -20.96 -17.25
C ASP A 208 4.33 -21.37 -18.34
N PHE A 209 5.55 -20.84 -18.26
CA PHE A 209 6.56 -21.04 -19.30
C PHE A 209 7.02 -22.50 -19.42
N PHE A 210 7.15 -23.21 -18.30
CA PHE A 210 7.69 -24.57 -18.28
C PHE A 210 6.63 -25.66 -18.52
N LYS A 211 5.33 -25.31 -18.40
CA LYS A 211 4.15 -26.12 -18.71
C LYS A 211 4.15 -27.50 -18.03
N ARG A 212 4.50 -27.55 -16.74
CA ARG A 212 4.70 -28.81 -15.98
C ARG A 212 3.50 -29.25 -15.14
N GLY A 213 2.28 -28.96 -15.58
CA GLY A 213 1.06 -29.36 -14.87
C GLY A 213 1.01 -30.88 -14.64
N GLY A 214 0.73 -31.31 -13.40
CA GLY A 214 0.69 -32.71 -12.99
C GLY A 214 2.05 -33.41 -12.84
N GLN A 215 3.18 -32.73 -13.13
CA GLN A 215 4.52 -33.31 -13.06
C GLN A 215 5.30 -32.77 -11.86
N GLN A 216 6.30 -33.50 -11.37
CA GLN A 216 7.16 -33.00 -10.29
C GLN A 216 7.92 -31.73 -10.71
N SER A 217 8.14 -30.87 -9.72
CA SER A 217 9.01 -29.71 -9.78
C SER A 217 10.44 -30.13 -10.08
N ILE A 218 11.15 -29.34 -10.89
CA ILE A 218 12.51 -29.69 -11.34
C ILE A 218 13.47 -28.53 -11.11
N ALA A 219 14.72 -28.87 -10.82
CA ALA A 219 15.81 -27.91 -10.87
C ALA A 219 15.99 -27.45 -12.33
N ILE A 220 16.02 -26.14 -12.52
CA ILE A 220 16.30 -25.48 -13.80
C ILE A 220 17.62 -24.72 -13.71
N GLN A 221 18.17 -24.37 -14.86
CA GLN A 221 19.32 -23.47 -14.93
C GLN A 221 18.86 -22.03 -15.07
N TRP A 222 19.65 -21.08 -14.58
CA TRP A 222 19.32 -19.66 -14.65
C TRP A 222 19.11 -19.18 -16.09
N GLU A 223 19.91 -19.69 -17.02
CA GLU A 223 19.82 -19.37 -18.44
C GLU A 223 18.44 -19.71 -19.03
N GLN A 224 17.73 -20.69 -18.45
CA GLN A 224 16.38 -21.02 -18.86
C GLN A 224 15.36 -19.98 -18.39
N ILE A 225 15.57 -19.36 -17.23
CA ILE A 225 14.74 -18.23 -16.75
C ILE A 225 15.00 -16.99 -17.62
N VAL A 226 16.26 -16.74 -18.00
CA VAL A 226 16.61 -15.65 -18.91
C VAL A 226 16.05 -15.88 -20.31
N ALA A 227 16.12 -17.11 -20.83
CA ALA A 227 15.53 -17.45 -22.13
C ALA A 227 14.00 -17.36 -22.13
N ALA A 228 13.37 -17.59 -20.97
CA ALA A 228 11.94 -17.42 -20.79
C ALA A 228 11.49 -15.95 -20.81
N ASP A 229 12.37 -15.05 -20.36
CA ASP A 229 12.11 -13.62 -20.15
C ASP A 229 10.68 -13.34 -19.66
N PRO A 230 10.29 -13.89 -18.50
CA PRO A 230 8.90 -13.87 -18.08
C PRO A 230 8.41 -12.44 -17.85
N GLU A 231 7.15 -12.20 -18.18
CA GLU A 231 6.46 -10.95 -17.86
C GLU A 231 6.09 -10.91 -16.37
N VAL A 232 5.93 -12.08 -15.73
CA VAL A 232 5.69 -12.22 -14.29
C VAL A 232 6.55 -13.32 -13.70
N LEU A 233 7.26 -13.01 -12.60
CA LEU A 233 8.02 -14.00 -11.82
C LEU A 233 7.38 -14.12 -10.43
N VAL A 234 6.94 -15.33 -10.07
CA VAL A 234 6.40 -15.63 -8.74
C VAL A 234 7.40 -16.53 -8.00
N ILE A 235 7.80 -16.13 -6.80
CA ILE A 235 8.75 -16.86 -5.95
C ILE A 235 8.00 -17.36 -4.72
N ALA A 236 7.73 -18.66 -4.69
CA ALA A 236 6.90 -19.34 -3.70
C ALA A 236 7.68 -20.49 -3.04
N CYS A 237 8.72 -20.14 -2.29
CA CYS A 237 9.68 -21.12 -1.78
C CYS A 237 9.07 -22.20 -0.86
N CYS A 238 9.46 -23.45 -1.12
CA CYS A 238 9.36 -24.64 -0.28
C CYS A 238 9.46 -24.37 1.23
N GLY A 239 8.36 -24.39 2.00
CA GLY A 239 8.43 -24.28 3.46
C GLY A 239 8.89 -22.91 4.00
N PHE A 240 8.99 -21.88 3.15
CA PHE A 240 9.37 -20.53 3.54
C PHE A 240 8.16 -19.59 3.53
N ASP A 241 8.13 -18.70 4.51
CA ASP A 241 7.29 -17.51 4.47
C ASP A 241 7.97 -16.38 3.65
N VAL A 242 7.30 -15.25 3.52
CA VAL A 242 7.83 -14.10 2.78
C VAL A 242 9.15 -13.58 3.40
N PRO A 243 9.23 -13.25 4.71
CA PRO A 243 10.48 -12.78 5.32
C PRO A 243 11.67 -13.72 5.11
N ARG A 244 11.48 -15.05 5.22
CA ARG A 244 12.54 -16.03 4.99
C ARG A 244 12.97 -16.05 3.53
N THR A 245 12.02 -16.04 2.59
CA THR A 245 12.32 -16.02 1.16
C THR A 245 13.12 -14.78 0.76
N LEU A 246 12.81 -13.62 1.36
CA LEU A 246 13.53 -12.37 1.11
C LEU A 246 14.99 -12.39 1.58
N GLN A 247 15.34 -13.21 2.58
CA GLN A 247 16.74 -13.37 3.01
C GLN A 247 17.61 -14.03 1.93
N ASP A 248 17.01 -14.88 1.10
CA ASP A 248 17.71 -15.65 0.06
C ASP A 248 17.58 -15.02 -1.33
N LEU A 249 16.65 -14.05 -1.50
CA LEU A 249 16.46 -13.30 -2.74
C LEU A 249 17.73 -12.64 -3.29
N PRO A 250 18.66 -12.07 -2.48
CA PRO A 250 19.91 -11.51 -2.99
C PRO A 250 20.76 -12.51 -3.80
N THR A 251 20.66 -13.81 -3.53
CA THR A 251 21.34 -14.85 -4.32
C THR A 251 20.87 -14.83 -5.77
N LEU A 252 19.55 -14.72 -5.96
CA LEU A 252 18.91 -14.64 -7.26
C LEU A 252 19.21 -13.30 -7.96
N GLN A 253 19.18 -12.20 -7.19
CA GLN A 253 19.48 -10.85 -7.69
C GLN A 253 20.96 -10.65 -8.07
N SER A 254 21.87 -11.46 -7.51
CA SER A 254 23.29 -11.41 -7.81
C SER A 254 23.63 -11.86 -9.24
N ASN A 255 22.68 -12.48 -9.95
CA ASN A 255 22.90 -12.88 -11.32
C ASN A 255 23.03 -11.64 -12.24
N PRO A 256 24.08 -11.54 -13.09
CA PRO A 256 24.29 -10.39 -13.97
C PRO A 256 23.11 -10.08 -14.92
N GLN A 257 22.31 -11.09 -15.27
CA GLN A 257 21.17 -10.97 -16.18
C GLN A 257 19.84 -10.71 -15.45
N TRP A 258 19.82 -10.71 -14.11
CA TRP A 258 18.62 -10.44 -13.33
C TRP A 258 17.93 -9.13 -13.72
N SER A 259 18.70 -8.04 -13.78
CA SER A 259 18.18 -6.71 -14.14
C SER A 259 17.71 -6.60 -15.60
N SER A 260 18.04 -7.58 -16.44
CA SER A 260 17.62 -7.61 -17.85
C SER A 260 16.26 -8.25 -18.08
N LEU A 261 15.70 -8.97 -17.10
CA LEU A 261 14.40 -9.64 -17.22
C LEU A 261 13.25 -8.63 -17.27
N THR A 262 12.27 -8.88 -18.15
CA THR A 262 11.07 -8.08 -18.33
C THR A 262 10.29 -7.93 -17.01
N CYS A 263 10.06 -9.01 -16.25
CA CYS A 263 9.40 -8.94 -14.95
C CYS A 263 10.15 -8.07 -13.93
N VAL A 264 11.49 -8.03 -13.98
CA VAL A 264 12.31 -7.20 -13.07
C VAL A 264 12.22 -5.73 -13.46
N GLN A 265 12.26 -5.42 -14.76
CA GLN A 265 12.16 -4.06 -15.28
C GLN A 265 10.78 -3.45 -15.04
N THR A 266 9.73 -4.25 -15.17
CA THR A 266 8.33 -3.86 -14.99
C THR A 266 7.85 -3.97 -13.54
N GLY A 267 8.69 -4.43 -12.60
CA GLY A 267 8.33 -4.58 -11.19
C GLY A 267 7.32 -5.70 -10.89
N ARG A 268 7.19 -6.68 -11.78
CA ARG A 268 6.27 -7.84 -11.68
C ARG A 268 6.98 -9.10 -11.16
N VAL A 269 7.80 -8.92 -10.13
CA VAL A 269 8.40 -10.01 -9.36
C VAL A 269 7.70 -10.08 -8.00
N TYR A 270 7.03 -11.19 -7.72
CA TYR A 270 6.24 -11.37 -6.51
C TYR A 270 6.84 -12.46 -5.64
N VAL A 271 7.15 -12.12 -4.39
CA VAL A 271 7.47 -13.08 -3.34
C VAL A 271 6.20 -13.37 -2.55
N VAL A 272 5.89 -14.65 -2.38
CA VAL A 272 4.68 -15.12 -1.70
C VAL A 272 5.05 -16.10 -0.59
N ASP A 273 4.13 -16.31 0.35
CA ASP A 273 4.28 -17.36 1.35
C ASP A 273 4.06 -18.71 0.66
N GLY A 274 5.18 -19.28 0.22
CA GLY A 274 5.21 -20.56 -0.46
C GLY A 274 4.76 -21.69 0.46
N SER A 275 5.11 -21.62 1.75
CA SER A 275 4.72 -22.62 2.74
C SER A 275 3.20 -22.69 2.87
N ALA A 276 2.52 -21.58 3.10
CA ALA A 276 1.10 -21.57 3.44
C ALA A 276 0.17 -21.77 2.23
N TYR A 277 0.52 -21.19 1.08
CA TYR A 277 -0.43 -21.07 -0.04
C TYR A 277 -0.05 -21.97 -1.23
N PHE A 278 1.23 -22.01 -1.63
CA PHE A 278 1.59 -22.61 -2.93
C PHE A 278 2.06 -24.06 -2.85
N ASN A 279 2.52 -24.50 -1.68
CA ASN A 279 3.12 -25.82 -1.49
C ASN A 279 2.32 -26.75 -0.55
N ARG A 280 1.12 -26.32 -0.11
CA ARG A 280 0.19 -27.13 0.67
C ARG A 280 -1.03 -27.53 -0.16
N PRO A 281 -1.13 -28.79 -0.60
CA PRO A 281 -2.29 -29.25 -1.37
C PRO A 281 -3.51 -29.47 -0.47
N GLY A 282 -4.17 -28.37 -0.10
CA GLY A 282 -5.35 -28.35 0.76
C GLY A 282 -6.31 -27.22 0.37
N PRO A 283 -7.30 -26.88 1.23
CA PRO A 283 -8.34 -25.91 0.89
C PRO A 283 -7.81 -24.53 0.49
N ARG A 284 -6.70 -24.09 1.11
CA ARG A 284 -6.07 -22.79 0.83
C ARG A 284 -5.38 -22.71 -0.52
N ILE A 285 -5.35 -23.78 -1.32
CA ILE A 285 -4.84 -23.69 -2.69
C ILE A 285 -5.69 -22.79 -3.60
N VAL A 286 -6.98 -22.64 -3.25
CA VAL A 286 -7.87 -21.70 -3.93
C VAL A 286 -7.53 -20.25 -3.60
N ASP A 287 -7.03 -19.98 -2.38
CA ASP A 287 -6.49 -18.67 -2.02
C ASP A 287 -5.29 -18.32 -2.92
N SER A 288 -4.45 -19.31 -3.24
CA SER A 288 -3.31 -19.17 -4.16
C SER A 288 -3.74 -18.84 -5.59
N LEU A 289 -4.82 -19.44 -6.07
CA LEU A 289 -5.41 -19.12 -7.37
C LEU A 289 -5.90 -17.67 -7.41
N GLU A 290 -6.61 -17.23 -6.37
CA GLU A 290 -7.11 -15.85 -6.28
C GLU A 290 -5.96 -14.84 -6.16
N LEU A 291 -4.89 -15.17 -5.43
CA LEU A 291 -3.65 -14.38 -5.35
C LEU A 291 -2.93 -14.30 -6.70
N LEU A 292 -2.81 -15.42 -7.42
CA LEU A 292 -2.24 -15.44 -8.78
C LEU A 292 -3.06 -14.58 -9.74
N ALA A 293 -4.39 -14.73 -9.74
CA ALA A 293 -5.26 -13.96 -10.62
C ALA A 293 -5.11 -12.45 -10.38
N HIS A 294 -5.00 -12.03 -9.12
CA HIS A 294 -4.70 -10.65 -8.76
C HIS A 294 -3.30 -10.20 -9.22
N ALA A 295 -2.26 -11.03 -9.06
CA ALA A 295 -0.90 -10.73 -9.51
C ALA A 295 -0.82 -10.53 -11.04
N LEU A 296 -1.54 -11.37 -11.78
CA LEU A 296 -1.52 -11.38 -13.23
C LEU A 296 -2.39 -10.26 -13.80
N HIS A 297 -3.57 -10.01 -13.20
CA HIS A 297 -4.60 -9.13 -13.76
C HIS A 297 -5.31 -8.32 -12.65
N PRO A 298 -4.62 -7.38 -11.99
CA PRO A 298 -5.12 -6.68 -10.80
C PRO A 298 -6.36 -5.80 -11.06
N THR A 299 -6.61 -5.43 -12.31
CA THR A 299 -7.81 -4.66 -12.73
C THR A 299 -9.05 -5.53 -12.88
N LEU A 300 -8.89 -6.81 -13.21
CA LEU A 300 -9.99 -7.77 -13.39
C LEU A 300 -10.24 -8.56 -12.10
N HIS A 301 -9.17 -8.92 -11.41
CA HIS A 301 -9.20 -9.64 -10.15
C HIS A 301 -8.75 -8.72 -9.01
N PRO A 302 -9.69 -8.09 -8.29
CA PRO A 302 -9.34 -7.30 -7.12
C PRO A 302 -8.68 -8.19 -6.07
N ARG A 303 -7.90 -7.57 -5.19
CA ARG A 303 -7.20 -8.31 -4.14
C ARG A 303 -8.17 -9.11 -3.28
N PRO A 304 -7.92 -10.41 -3.04
CA PRO A 304 -8.81 -11.23 -2.22
C PRO A 304 -8.84 -10.74 -0.78
N THR A 305 -10.04 -10.61 -0.21
CA THR A 305 -10.22 -10.09 1.15
C THR A 305 -9.73 -11.11 2.18
N GLY A 306 -8.95 -10.66 3.18
CA GLY A 306 -8.45 -11.51 4.27
C GLY A 306 -7.16 -12.29 3.97
N LEU A 307 -6.60 -12.15 2.76
CA LEU A 307 -5.30 -12.73 2.39
C LEU A 307 -4.16 -11.69 2.52
N PRO A 308 -2.94 -12.14 2.87
CA PRO A 308 -1.76 -11.26 2.92
C PRO A 308 -1.43 -10.68 1.54
N PRO A 309 -0.77 -9.49 1.48
CA PRO A 309 -0.37 -8.90 0.21
C PRO A 309 0.70 -9.74 -0.46
N LEU A 310 0.70 -9.73 -1.80
CA LEU A 310 1.86 -10.16 -2.57
C LEU A 310 3.00 -9.18 -2.31
N HIS A 311 4.20 -9.68 -1.99
CA HIS A 311 5.36 -8.82 -1.79
C HIS A 311 6.07 -8.58 -3.13
N SER A 312 5.93 -7.38 -3.70
CA SER A 312 6.62 -7.01 -4.94
C SER A 312 8.09 -6.67 -4.69
N VAL A 313 9.01 -7.21 -5.48
CA VAL A 313 10.44 -6.87 -5.43
C VAL A 313 10.71 -5.62 -6.26
N SER A 314 11.11 -4.53 -5.59
CA SER A 314 11.44 -3.27 -6.25
C SER A 314 12.69 -3.38 -7.15
N PRO A 315 12.72 -2.70 -8.31
CA PRO A 315 13.92 -2.67 -9.17
C PRO A 315 15.10 -1.96 -8.48
N GLN A 316 16.29 -2.58 -8.50
CA GLN A 316 17.51 -2.10 -7.82
C GLN A 316 18.24 -0.95 -8.53
N VAL A 317 17.79 -0.53 -9.72
CA VAL A 317 18.38 0.59 -10.48
C VAL A 317 17.25 1.46 -11.01
N PRO A 318 17.31 2.80 -10.91
CA PRO A 318 16.40 3.67 -11.63
C PRO A 318 16.64 3.47 -13.14
N VAL A 319 15.78 2.69 -13.77
CA VAL A 319 15.94 2.33 -15.18
C VAL A 319 15.69 3.55 -16.04
N ARG A 320 16.66 3.85 -16.90
CA ARG A 320 16.49 4.72 -18.06
C ARG A 320 15.91 3.85 -19.18
N VAL A 321 14.59 3.77 -19.27
CA VAL A 321 13.93 2.98 -20.31
C VAL A 321 13.98 3.73 -21.65
N LEU A 322 14.42 3.04 -22.70
CA LEU A 322 14.27 3.50 -24.08
C LEU A 322 12.83 3.23 -24.52
N PRO A 323 12.08 4.22 -25.02
CA PRO A 323 10.66 4.07 -25.31
C PRO A 323 10.44 3.11 -26.49
N THR A 324 9.56 2.12 -26.30
CA THR A 324 9.12 1.13 -27.30
C THR A 324 8.02 1.63 -28.24
N SER A 325 7.73 2.93 -28.25
CA SER A 325 6.98 3.57 -29.34
C SER A 325 7.47 5.01 -29.55
N ALA A 326 7.39 5.52 -30.78
CA ALA A 326 7.79 6.89 -31.08
C ALA A 326 7.12 7.87 -30.09
N PRO A 327 7.85 8.87 -29.55
CA PRO A 327 7.32 9.75 -28.52
C PRO A 327 6.10 10.52 -29.05
N ARG A 328 4.90 10.16 -28.57
CA ARG A 328 3.65 10.84 -28.93
C ARG A 328 3.65 12.24 -28.33
N THR A 329 3.66 13.25 -29.19
CA THR A 329 3.39 14.64 -28.80
C THR A 329 1.89 14.77 -28.49
N VAL A 330 1.55 15.44 -27.40
CA VAL A 330 0.18 15.80 -27.03
C VAL A 330 0.03 17.31 -27.11
N ALA A 331 -1.08 17.79 -27.68
CA ALA A 331 -1.37 19.22 -27.82
C ALA A 331 -2.76 19.53 -27.26
N TRP A 332 -2.87 20.51 -26.36
CA TRP A 332 -4.17 21.11 -25.97
C TRP A 332 -4.30 22.48 -26.61
N ILE A 333 -5.33 22.67 -27.44
CA ILE A 333 -5.44 23.83 -28.33
C ILE A 333 -6.71 24.64 -28.10
N GLY A 334 -6.60 25.96 -28.30
CA GLY A 334 -7.72 26.89 -28.35
C GLY A 334 -8.33 27.28 -26.99
N GLY A 335 -7.86 26.69 -25.89
CA GLY A 335 -8.26 27.06 -24.53
C GLY A 335 -7.54 28.30 -24.00
N THR A 336 -7.92 28.75 -22.81
CA THR A 336 -7.24 29.83 -22.10
C THR A 336 -6.28 29.25 -21.06
N ALA A 337 -4.97 29.31 -21.31
CA ALA A 337 -3.97 28.85 -20.34
C ALA A 337 -3.86 29.84 -19.18
N ILE A 338 -3.90 29.32 -17.95
CA ILE A 338 -3.71 30.12 -16.73
C ILE A 338 -2.22 30.10 -16.38
N LEU A 339 -1.55 31.22 -16.66
CA LEU A 339 -0.15 31.43 -16.32
C LEU A 339 -0.03 32.12 -14.94
N PRO A 340 1.13 32.09 -14.28
CA PRO A 340 1.29 32.66 -12.94
C PRO A 340 0.92 34.13 -12.79
N ASP A 341 0.99 34.90 -13.88
CA ASP A 341 0.81 36.36 -13.92
C ASP A 341 -0.36 36.82 -14.80
N ARG A 342 -0.92 35.94 -15.65
CA ARG A 342 -1.92 36.32 -16.65
C ARG A 342 -2.71 35.14 -17.19
N LEU A 343 -3.80 35.46 -17.90
CA LEU A 343 -4.51 34.52 -18.76
C LEU A 343 -3.98 34.63 -20.20
N LEU A 344 -3.73 33.50 -20.84
CA LEU A 344 -3.30 33.41 -22.23
C LEU A 344 -4.43 32.82 -23.09
N PRO A 345 -5.25 33.64 -23.77
CA PRO A 345 -6.35 33.15 -24.59
C PRO A 345 -5.85 32.45 -25.86
N ASN A 346 -6.68 31.57 -26.43
CA ASN A 346 -6.37 30.81 -27.65
C ASN A 346 -5.01 30.10 -27.61
N SER A 347 -4.63 29.62 -26.43
CA SER A 347 -3.34 28.99 -26.18
C SER A 347 -3.23 27.61 -26.81
N THR A 348 -1.99 27.23 -27.10
CA THR A 348 -1.54 25.88 -27.38
C THR A 348 -0.55 25.48 -26.30
N VAL A 349 -0.84 24.38 -25.60
CA VAL A 349 0.09 23.72 -24.66
C VAL A 349 0.58 22.44 -25.31
N LEU A 350 1.88 22.34 -25.56
CA LEU A 350 2.50 21.14 -26.12
C LEU A 350 3.19 20.34 -25.02
N CYS A 351 3.00 19.02 -25.06
CA CYS A 351 3.67 18.06 -24.20
C CYS A 351 4.38 17.00 -25.04
N ARG A 352 5.60 16.67 -24.65
CA ARG A 352 6.35 15.53 -25.19
C ARG A 352 7.00 14.77 -24.04
N ASN A 353 6.83 13.46 -24.01
CA ASN A 353 7.38 12.59 -22.96
C ASN A 353 7.03 13.07 -21.55
N GLY A 354 5.77 13.49 -21.36
CA GLY A 354 5.25 13.97 -20.09
C GLY A 354 5.79 15.32 -19.61
N ARG A 355 6.50 16.07 -20.46
CA ARG A 355 6.98 17.43 -20.16
C ARG A 355 6.39 18.44 -21.12
N ILE A 356 6.08 19.62 -20.58
CA ILE A 356 5.63 20.78 -21.35
C ILE A 356 6.80 21.27 -22.19
N THR A 357 6.62 21.37 -23.50
CA THR A 357 7.63 21.89 -24.43
C THR A 357 7.34 23.32 -24.86
N ALA A 358 6.06 23.71 -24.90
CA ALA A 358 5.65 25.05 -25.28
C ALA A 358 4.29 25.44 -24.67
N VAL A 359 4.11 26.73 -24.41
CA VAL A 359 2.84 27.36 -24.04
C VAL A 359 2.77 28.73 -24.73
N SER A 360 1.98 28.85 -25.80
CA SER A 360 1.93 30.07 -26.62
C SER A 360 0.58 30.22 -27.33
N GLU A 361 0.24 31.41 -27.85
CA GLU A 361 -1.00 31.61 -28.64
C GLU A 361 -0.93 31.00 -30.04
N ARG A 362 0.30 30.86 -30.57
CA ARG A 362 0.57 30.36 -31.92
C ARG A 362 1.79 29.46 -31.84
N GLU A 363 1.53 28.18 -31.64
CA GLU A 363 2.55 27.15 -31.70
C GLU A 363 2.31 26.28 -32.93
N GLU A 364 3.37 25.94 -33.66
CA GLU A 364 3.26 24.96 -34.73
C GLU A 364 3.09 23.58 -34.09
N ILE A 365 1.95 22.94 -34.34
CA ILE A 365 1.65 21.62 -33.80
C ILE A 365 2.37 20.59 -34.70
N PRO A 366 3.29 19.79 -34.17
CA PRO A 366 3.98 18.78 -34.98
C PRO A 366 2.98 17.80 -35.61
N ASP A 367 3.25 17.39 -36.84
CA ASP A 367 2.47 16.34 -37.51
C ASP A 367 2.38 15.07 -36.63
N GLN A 368 1.23 14.40 -36.67
CA GLN A 368 0.93 13.19 -35.87
C GLN A 368 0.81 13.41 -34.34
N SER A 369 0.68 14.66 -33.87
CA SER A 369 0.36 14.95 -32.47
C SER A 369 -1.06 14.52 -32.10
N LEU A 370 -1.23 13.94 -30.90
CA LEU A 370 -2.55 13.74 -30.30
C LEU A 370 -3.09 15.09 -29.84
N THR A 371 -4.11 15.60 -30.53
CA THR A 371 -4.62 16.96 -30.31
C THR A 371 -5.97 16.93 -29.60
N PHE A 372 -6.08 17.70 -28.52
CA PHE A 372 -7.30 17.93 -27.76
C PHE A 372 -7.75 19.38 -27.94
N ASP A 373 -8.92 19.56 -28.53
CA ASP A 373 -9.57 20.87 -28.62
C ASP A 373 -10.24 21.22 -27.29
N VAL A 374 -9.77 22.28 -26.67
CA VAL A 374 -10.23 22.76 -25.36
C VAL A 374 -10.74 24.22 -25.47
N ARG A 375 -11.26 24.60 -26.64
CA ARG A 375 -11.88 25.92 -26.84
C ARG A 375 -13.00 26.18 -25.84
N GLY A 376 -13.01 27.40 -25.29
CA GLY A 376 -13.96 27.81 -24.26
C GLY A 376 -13.69 27.24 -22.86
N LYS A 377 -12.58 26.51 -22.67
CA LYS A 377 -12.13 25.96 -21.39
C LYS A 377 -10.86 26.66 -20.91
N TYR A 378 -10.55 26.49 -19.62
CA TYR A 378 -9.26 26.88 -19.06
C TYR A 378 -8.30 25.69 -19.04
N VAL A 379 -7.02 25.95 -19.30
CA VAL A 379 -5.92 25.02 -19.07
C VAL A 379 -5.15 25.51 -17.85
N SER A 380 -5.26 24.80 -16.74
CA SER A 380 -4.61 25.14 -15.46
C SER A 380 -3.43 24.21 -15.21
N PRO A 381 -2.35 24.62 -14.52
CA PRO A 381 -1.47 23.66 -13.87
C PRO A 381 -2.29 22.78 -12.90
N GLY A 382 -1.84 21.54 -12.71
CA GLY A 382 -2.38 20.66 -11.67
C GLY A 382 -2.17 21.25 -10.27
N PHE A 383 -3.13 21.00 -9.38
CA PHE A 383 -3.07 21.55 -8.02
C PHE A 383 -2.02 20.81 -7.17
N VAL A 384 -1.44 21.54 -6.23
CA VAL A 384 -0.41 21.07 -5.30
C VAL A 384 -0.92 21.28 -3.89
N ASP A 385 -1.20 20.17 -3.19
CA ASP A 385 -1.68 20.21 -1.82
C ASP A 385 -0.58 19.79 -0.86
N ILE A 386 -0.19 20.71 0.03
CA ILE A 386 0.91 20.50 0.98
C ILE A 386 0.45 20.01 2.35
N HIS A 387 -0.87 19.95 2.59
CA HIS A 387 -1.45 19.57 3.88
C HIS A 387 -2.73 18.76 3.69
N VAL A 388 -2.64 17.42 3.72
CA VAL A 388 -3.75 16.48 3.48
C VAL A 388 -3.63 15.22 4.35
N HIS A 389 -4.69 14.86 5.07
CA HIS A 389 -4.69 13.66 5.94
C HIS A 389 -5.34 12.43 5.28
N GLY A 390 -6.45 12.61 4.56
CA GLY A 390 -7.24 11.48 4.08
C GLY A 390 -8.21 11.80 2.95
N GLY A 391 -8.98 10.77 2.58
CA GLY A 391 -10.03 10.84 1.57
C GLY A 391 -10.58 9.45 1.21
N ASP A 392 -11.82 9.44 0.75
CA ASP A 392 -12.58 8.28 0.29
C ASP A 392 -12.68 7.16 1.33
N GLY A 393 -12.69 7.50 2.62
CA GLY A 393 -12.76 6.56 3.75
C GLY A 393 -11.40 6.12 4.29
N ALA A 394 -10.30 6.45 3.62
CA ALA A 394 -8.93 6.14 4.03
C ALA A 394 -8.20 7.37 4.62
N ASP A 395 -7.16 7.11 5.42
CA ASP A 395 -6.27 8.11 5.99
C ASP A 395 -4.82 7.64 5.83
N PHE A 396 -3.87 8.54 5.59
CA PHE A 396 -2.46 8.16 5.43
C PHE A 396 -1.89 7.49 6.69
N MET A 397 -2.38 7.84 7.87
CA MET A 397 -1.97 7.23 9.15
C MET A 397 -2.49 5.80 9.34
N ASP A 398 -3.29 5.27 8.41
CA ASP A 398 -3.59 3.83 8.35
C ASP A 398 -2.32 3.01 8.01
N GLY A 399 -1.29 3.63 7.44
CA GLY A 399 0.04 3.04 7.27
C GLY A 399 0.11 1.90 6.26
N GLN A 400 -0.83 1.87 5.31
CA GLN A 400 -0.93 0.85 4.26
C GLN A 400 -0.86 1.51 2.88
N VAL A 401 -0.22 0.83 1.92
CA VAL A 401 -0.07 1.29 0.53
C VAL A 401 -1.44 1.55 -0.11
N GLU A 402 -2.41 0.66 0.11
CA GLU A 402 -3.75 0.77 -0.44
C GLU A 402 -4.49 2.01 0.07
N ALA A 403 -4.31 2.35 1.36
CA ALA A 403 -4.89 3.57 1.94
C ALA A 403 -4.28 4.81 1.28
N VAL A 404 -2.96 4.84 1.09
CA VAL A 404 -2.27 5.94 0.40
C VAL A 404 -2.80 6.10 -1.03
N GLU A 405 -2.89 5.02 -1.80
CA GLU A 405 -3.40 5.05 -3.17
C GLU A 405 -4.85 5.52 -3.24
N GLN A 406 -5.70 5.06 -2.33
CA GLN A 406 -7.12 5.43 -2.26
C GLN A 406 -7.29 6.93 -2.01
N VAL A 407 -6.59 7.48 -1.01
CA VAL A 407 -6.58 8.93 -0.74
C VAL A 407 -6.07 9.69 -1.97
N CYS A 408 -4.97 9.25 -2.55
CA CYS A 408 -4.38 9.85 -3.74
C CYS A 408 -5.34 9.91 -4.93
N ARG A 409 -6.08 8.83 -5.22
CA ARG A 409 -7.09 8.81 -6.29
C ARG A 409 -8.25 9.75 -5.98
N ALA A 410 -8.67 9.85 -4.71
CA ALA A 410 -9.74 10.73 -4.29
C ALA A 410 -9.44 12.21 -4.59
N HIS A 411 -8.21 12.63 -4.28
CA HIS A 411 -7.73 13.99 -4.52
C HIS A 411 -7.40 14.24 -5.99
N LEU A 412 -6.89 13.24 -6.71
CA LEU A 412 -6.62 13.35 -8.15
C LEU A 412 -7.90 13.60 -8.95
N ARG A 413 -9.02 12.95 -8.62
CA ARG A 413 -10.34 13.22 -9.25
C ARG A 413 -10.80 14.68 -9.09
N ARG A 414 -10.21 15.41 -8.15
CA ARG A 414 -10.50 16.80 -7.79
C ARG A 414 -9.37 17.75 -8.21
N GLY A 415 -8.49 17.31 -9.11
CA GLY A 415 -7.47 18.16 -9.74
C GLY A 415 -6.14 18.27 -8.98
N THR A 416 -5.99 17.62 -7.82
CA THR A 416 -4.71 17.57 -7.11
C THR A 416 -3.78 16.58 -7.79
N THR A 417 -2.78 17.08 -8.52
CA THR A 417 -1.79 16.24 -9.21
C THR A 417 -0.49 16.09 -8.41
N THR A 418 -0.33 16.84 -7.33
CA THR A 418 0.79 16.71 -6.39
C THR A 418 0.27 16.81 -4.97
N ILE A 419 0.63 15.84 -4.13
CA ILE A 419 0.15 15.77 -2.75
C ILE A 419 1.34 15.49 -1.82
N PHE A 420 1.34 16.14 -0.66
CA PHE A 420 2.21 15.82 0.46
C PHE A 420 1.35 15.14 1.53
N PRO A 421 1.38 13.81 1.64
CA PRO A 421 0.67 13.09 2.69
C PRO A 421 1.06 13.62 4.06
N THR A 422 0.07 13.94 4.89
CA THR A 422 0.28 14.61 6.17
C THR A 422 -0.03 13.69 7.33
N THR A 423 0.94 13.50 8.21
CA THR A 423 0.77 12.68 9.42
C THR A 423 -0.21 13.34 10.41
N THR A 424 -0.57 12.62 11.46
CA THR A 424 -1.28 13.18 12.63
C THR A 424 -0.50 12.86 13.90
N THR A 425 -1.03 13.22 15.07
CA THR A 425 -0.59 12.59 16.33
C THR A 425 -0.66 11.06 16.21
N GLY A 426 0.44 10.37 16.49
CA GLY A 426 0.56 8.92 16.42
C GLY A 426 1.82 8.43 17.12
N THR A 427 1.92 7.12 17.34
CA THR A 427 3.17 6.52 17.87
C THR A 427 4.29 6.62 16.83
N PRO A 428 5.57 6.54 17.25
CA PRO A 428 6.66 6.55 16.29
C PRO A 428 6.57 5.46 15.22
N GLN A 429 6.09 4.28 15.59
CA GLN A 429 5.89 3.16 14.67
C GLN A 429 4.80 3.46 13.64
N GLN A 430 3.70 4.10 14.04
CA GLN A 430 2.63 4.48 13.11
C GLN A 430 3.10 5.54 12.11
N ILE A 431 3.85 6.55 12.57
CA ILE A 431 4.40 7.59 11.70
C ILE A 431 5.39 6.98 10.70
N LEU A 432 6.31 6.12 11.16
CA LEU A 432 7.25 5.43 10.27
C LEU A 432 6.55 4.50 9.27
N ALA A 433 5.50 3.79 9.68
CA ALA A 433 4.70 2.95 8.78
C ALA A 433 3.99 3.78 7.70
N MET A 434 3.43 4.93 8.06
CA MET A 434 2.85 5.89 7.11
C MET A 434 3.92 6.39 6.12
N ILE A 435 5.09 6.81 6.60
CA ILE A 435 6.19 7.26 5.73
C ILE A 435 6.60 6.15 4.75
N ALA A 436 6.77 4.92 5.24
CA ALA A 436 7.15 3.78 4.41
C ALA A 436 6.09 3.48 3.33
N ALA A 437 4.80 3.49 3.69
CA ALA A 437 3.71 3.29 2.72
C ALA A 437 3.71 4.38 1.64
N CYS A 438 3.90 5.65 2.02
CA CYS A 438 4.00 6.75 1.07
C CYS A 438 5.23 6.64 0.17
N GLN A 439 6.39 6.19 0.69
CA GLN A 439 7.59 5.92 -0.11
C GLN A 439 7.33 4.83 -1.16
N SER A 440 6.67 3.73 -0.77
CA SER A 440 6.30 2.66 -1.70
C SER A 440 5.43 3.19 -2.85
N VAL A 441 4.39 3.97 -2.54
CA VAL A 441 3.54 4.59 -3.57
C VAL A 441 4.32 5.59 -4.42
N ALA A 442 5.18 6.42 -3.83
CA ALA A 442 5.98 7.39 -4.57
C ALA A 442 6.94 6.73 -5.56
N LEU A 443 7.57 5.62 -5.17
CA LEU A 443 8.42 4.82 -6.06
C LEU A 443 7.61 4.28 -7.25
N CYS A 444 6.44 3.69 -7.01
CA CYS A 444 5.54 3.22 -8.08
C CYS A 444 5.07 4.37 -8.97
N ALA A 445 4.65 5.50 -8.38
CA ALA A 445 4.17 6.67 -9.09
C ALA A 445 5.26 7.36 -9.93
N SER A 446 6.54 7.16 -9.61
CA SER A 446 7.66 7.72 -10.38
C SER A 446 8.00 6.92 -11.65
N ASN A 447 7.43 5.72 -11.83
CA ASN A 447 7.65 4.87 -13.00
C ASN A 447 6.59 5.12 -14.10
N PRO A 448 6.95 5.70 -15.26
CA PRO A 448 6.01 6.02 -16.35
C PRO A 448 5.27 4.83 -16.96
N GLU A 449 5.77 3.60 -16.77
CA GLU A 449 5.18 2.36 -17.31
C GLU A 449 4.20 1.71 -16.33
N LEU A 450 4.34 1.97 -15.03
CA LEU A 450 3.39 1.55 -13.98
C LEU A 450 2.28 2.58 -13.75
N THR A 451 2.42 3.78 -14.32
CA THR A 451 1.51 4.89 -14.07
C THR A 451 0.28 4.83 -14.96
N THR A 452 -0.84 4.41 -14.37
CA THR A 452 -2.14 5.01 -14.69
C THR A 452 -2.83 5.48 -13.39
N GLY A 453 -2.88 6.80 -13.19
CA GLY A 453 -3.90 7.41 -12.31
C GLY A 453 -3.54 7.67 -10.84
N LEU A 454 -2.31 8.11 -10.52
CA LEU A 454 -1.93 8.64 -9.20
C LEU A 454 -1.20 10.00 -9.33
N PRO A 455 -1.32 10.90 -8.33
CA PRO A 455 -0.57 12.16 -8.26
C PRO A 455 0.93 11.94 -7.96
N ASN A 456 1.73 13.00 -8.03
CA ASN A 456 3.10 13.00 -7.50
C ASN A 456 3.09 13.03 -5.98
N LEU A 457 3.97 12.24 -5.35
CA LEU A 457 4.22 12.25 -3.91
C LEU A 457 5.71 12.55 -3.67
N PRO A 458 6.14 13.83 -3.70
CA PRO A 458 7.56 14.20 -3.58
C PRO A 458 8.14 13.96 -2.17
N GLY A 459 7.28 13.76 -1.17
CA GLY A 459 7.61 13.54 0.22
C GLY A 459 6.37 13.67 1.10
N VAL A 460 6.56 13.64 2.42
CA VAL A 460 5.48 13.80 3.40
C VAL A 460 5.59 15.11 4.17
N HIS A 461 4.46 15.50 4.76
CA HIS A 461 4.38 16.51 5.80
C HIS A 461 4.33 15.83 7.17
N LEU A 462 5.44 15.91 7.90
CA LEU A 462 5.52 15.50 9.30
C LEU A 462 4.77 16.53 10.15
N TYR A 463 3.52 16.23 10.43
CA TYR A 463 2.57 17.06 11.13
C TYR A 463 2.08 16.36 12.40
N GLY A 464 2.49 16.90 13.54
CA GLY A 464 2.40 16.20 14.80
C GLY A 464 3.52 15.15 14.94
N PRO A 465 3.71 14.59 16.15
CA PRO A 465 2.87 14.73 17.34
C PRO A 465 3.23 15.93 18.23
N TYR A 466 4.04 16.86 17.74
CA TYR A 466 4.64 17.95 18.51
C TYR A 466 3.73 19.17 18.66
N PHE A 467 2.59 18.97 19.32
CA PHE A 467 1.55 19.99 19.51
C PHE A 467 1.46 20.50 20.94
N ALA A 468 1.09 21.77 21.09
CA ALA A 468 0.82 22.38 22.37
C ALA A 468 -0.48 21.83 22.99
N GLU A 469 -0.49 21.72 24.32
CA GLU A 469 -1.58 21.08 25.08
C GLU A 469 -2.94 21.73 24.84
N ASP A 470 -2.98 23.05 24.80
CA ASP A 470 -4.20 23.86 24.63
C ASP A 470 -4.50 24.17 23.15
N LYS A 471 -3.75 23.57 22.22
CA LYS A 471 -3.90 23.72 20.78
C LYS A 471 -3.92 22.39 20.05
N VAL A 472 -4.30 21.30 20.71
CA VAL A 472 -4.33 19.96 20.10
C VAL A 472 -5.36 19.82 18.98
N GLY A 473 -6.44 20.62 18.97
CA GLY A 473 -7.50 20.51 17.95
C GLY A 473 -8.23 19.17 18.02
N CYS A 474 -8.49 18.55 16.86
CA CYS A 474 -9.17 17.26 16.75
C CYS A 474 -8.25 16.04 17.00
N HIS A 475 -6.95 16.26 17.17
CA HIS A 475 -5.97 15.21 17.38
C HIS A 475 -6.08 14.53 18.75
N SER A 476 -5.43 13.38 18.90
CA SER A 476 -5.41 12.64 20.16
C SER A 476 -4.55 13.38 21.19
N SER A 477 -5.17 13.75 22.32
CA SER A 477 -4.48 14.43 23.43
C SER A 477 -3.42 13.57 24.12
N THR A 478 -3.56 12.24 24.06
CA THR A 478 -2.55 11.29 24.57
C THR A 478 -1.47 10.98 23.55
N GLY A 479 -1.71 11.27 22.26
CA GLY A 479 -0.73 11.10 21.19
C GLY A 479 0.30 12.23 21.10
N ARG A 480 0.03 13.39 21.73
CA ARG A 480 0.95 14.54 21.76
C ARG A 480 2.19 14.25 22.60
N ARG A 481 3.32 14.85 22.24
CA ARG A 481 4.55 14.85 23.05
C ARG A 481 5.49 15.96 22.60
N SER A 482 6.51 16.24 23.41
CA SER A 482 7.61 17.11 23.01
C SER A 482 8.54 16.40 22.02
N PRO A 483 9.14 17.10 21.04
CA PRO A 483 10.13 16.51 20.15
C PRO A 483 11.36 16.05 20.93
N THR A 484 11.92 14.91 20.52
CA THR A 484 13.19 14.41 21.03
C THR A 484 14.13 14.15 19.86
N ARG A 485 15.43 14.29 20.10
CA ARG A 485 16.46 14.07 19.09
C ARG A 485 16.32 12.70 18.40
N ASP A 486 16.21 11.63 19.18
CA ASP A 486 16.20 10.26 18.65
C ASP A 486 14.97 10.00 17.76
N GLU A 487 13.81 10.48 18.18
CA GLU A 487 12.57 10.35 17.40
C GLU A 487 12.63 11.17 16.10
N ASN A 488 13.09 12.43 16.19
CA ASN A 488 13.27 13.29 15.04
C ASN A 488 14.25 12.68 14.03
N GLN A 489 15.37 12.13 14.53
CA GLN A 489 16.41 11.52 13.70
C GLN A 489 15.82 10.36 12.89
N ALA A 490 15.03 9.49 13.53
CA ALA A 490 14.38 8.37 12.85
C ALA A 490 13.47 8.82 11.69
N TYR A 491 12.75 9.94 11.83
CA TYR A 491 11.90 10.45 10.75
C TYR A 491 12.70 11.12 9.65
N PHE A 492 13.68 11.96 10.01
CA PHE A 492 14.49 12.68 9.03
C PHE A 492 15.46 11.77 8.26
N ASP A 493 15.93 10.68 8.87
CA ASP A 493 16.78 9.66 8.22
C ASP A 493 16.06 8.90 7.10
N THR A 494 14.73 8.93 7.06
CA THR A 494 13.96 8.41 5.92
C THR A 494 14.22 9.20 4.63
N GLN A 495 14.73 10.43 4.76
CA GLN A 495 14.96 11.41 3.68
C GLN A 495 13.70 11.74 2.86
N PHE A 496 12.52 11.37 3.35
CA PHE A 496 11.24 11.54 2.67
C PHE A 496 10.32 12.56 3.34
N VAL A 497 10.64 12.99 4.55
CA VAL A 497 10.02 14.17 5.17
C VAL A 497 10.44 15.42 4.41
N ARG A 498 9.47 16.18 3.92
CA ARG A 498 9.70 17.40 3.14
C ARG A 498 9.14 18.66 3.76
N ILE A 499 8.13 18.50 4.60
CA ILE A 499 7.51 19.57 5.39
C ILE A 499 7.47 19.07 6.83
N ALA A 500 7.78 19.92 7.79
CA ALA A 500 7.91 19.51 9.19
C ALA A 500 7.35 20.57 10.14
N THR A 501 6.32 20.20 10.91
CA THR A 501 5.60 21.06 11.86
C THR A 501 6.01 20.74 13.30
N CYS A 502 6.28 21.78 14.08
CA CYS A 502 6.37 21.69 15.53
C CYS A 502 5.77 22.94 16.18
N ALA A 503 5.15 22.80 17.35
CA ALA A 503 4.81 23.95 18.17
C ALA A 503 6.08 24.58 18.77
N ALA A 504 6.20 25.90 18.68
CA ALA A 504 7.48 26.59 18.93
C ALA A 504 7.84 26.71 20.43
N GLU A 505 6.86 26.59 21.33
CA GLU A 505 7.08 26.67 22.78
C GLU A 505 7.52 25.35 23.43
N LEU A 506 7.51 24.24 22.70
CA LEU A 506 7.75 22.94 23.30
C LEU A 506 9.23 22.75 23.68
N PRO A 507 9.53 22.08 24.80
CA PRO A 507 10.85 21.55 25.06
C PRO A 507 11.36 20.74 23.85
N GLY A 508 12.59 21.04 23.38
CA GLY A 508 13.18 20.38 22.21
C GLY A 508 12.83 20.99 20.84
N ALA A 509 11.91 21.96 20.75
CA ALA A 509 11.49 22.55 19.47
C ALA A 509 12.65 23.20 18.70
N SER A 510 13.56 23.89 19.38
CA SER A 510 14.76 24.47 18.75
C SER A 510 15.63 23.42 18.08
N GLU A 511 15.83 22.26 18.71
CA GLU A 511 16.61 21.16 18.12
C GLU A 511 15.86 20.54 16.93
N PHE A 512 14.54 20.35 17.04
CA PHE A 512 13.70 19.91 15.92
C PHE A 512 13.88 20.82 14.70
N TYR A 513 13.77 22.14 14.86
CA TYR A 513 13.92 23.09 13.75
C TYR A 513 15.33 23.06 13.14
N GLN A 514 16.38 22.90 13.96
CA GLN A 514 17.75 22.73 13.46
C GLN A 514 17.90 21.45 12.62
N MET A 515 17.33 20.33 13.07
CA MET A 515 17.34 19.06 12.34
C MET A 515 16.54 19.15 11.04
N ALA A 516 15.34 19.74 11.07
CA ALA A 516 14.51 19.94 9.89
C ALA A 516 15.23 20.82 8.84
N ARG A 517 15.97 21.84 9.28
CA ARG A 517 16.82 22.67 8.40
C ARG A 517 17.94 21.87 7.76
N GLN A 518 18.63 21.02 8.52
CA GLN A 518 19.70 20.15 8.02
C GLN A 518 19.17 19.15 6.99
N SER A 519 17.92 18.70 7.16
CA SER A 519 17.22 17.82 6.22
C SER A 519 16.55 18.56 5.06
N HIS A 520 16.79 19.87 4.92
CA HIS A 520 16.24 20.71 3.85
C HIS A 520 14.70 20.68 3.74
N CYS A 521 14.02 20.54 4.88
CA CYS A 521 12.56 20.60 4.94
C CYS A 521 12.04 22.05 4.85
N LEU A 522 10.82 22.21 4.36
CA LEU A 522 10.01 23.38 4.71
C LEU A 522 9.65 23.29 6.19
N ILE A 523 10.14 24.24 6.97
CA ILE A 523 9.93 24.27 8.42
C ILE A 523 8.71 25.12 8.73
N THR A 524 7.74 24.51 9.40
CA THR A 524 6.46 25.14 9.73
C THR A 524 6.18 25.13 11.23
N CYS A 525 5.31 26.03 11.67
CA CYS A 525 4.79 26.10 13.04
C CYS A 525 3.26 26.06 13.00
N GLY A 526 2.67 25.14 13.77
CA GLY A 526 1.22 24.91 13.83
C GLY A 526 0.86 24.22 15.16
N HIS A 527 -0.42 24.24 15.52
CA HIS A 527 -0.91 23.68 16.78
C HIS A 527 -0.12 24.20 18.00
N SER A 528 0.11 25.51 18.01
CA SER A 528 1.09 26.19 18.83
C SER A 528 0.45 27.35 19.58
N ASN A 529 0.73 27.49 20.87
CA ASN A 529 0.38 28.65 21.69
C ASN A 529 1.60 29.55 21.93
N SER A 530 2.51 29.60 20.95
CA SER A 530 3.78 30.32 21.05
C SER A 530 3.62 31.84 21.12
N SER A 531 4.45 32.44 21.97
CA SER A 531 4.74 33.87 22.06
C SER A 531 5.58 34.38 20.89
N TRP A 532 5.71 35.70 20.79
CA TRP A 532 6.62 36.34 19.84
C TRP A 532 8.07 35.84 19.96
N GLY A 533 8.58 35.70 21.18
CA GLY A 533 9.96 35.27 21.41
C GLY A 533 10.20 33.83 20.94
N GLU A 534 9.26 32.92 21.24
CA GLU A 534 9.32 31.52 20.79
C GLU A 534 9.24 31.43 19.26
N MET A 535 8.40 32.24 18.62
CA MET A 535 8.34 32.36 17.15
C MET A 535 9.63 32.92 16.54
N LEU A 536 10.25 33.92 17.18
CA LEU A 536 11.51 34.49 16.73
C LEU A 536 12.63 33.43 16.76
N THR A 537 12.73 32.64 17.83
CA THR A 537 13.69 31.53 17.92
C THR A 537 13.45 30.48 16.83
N ALA A 538 12.19 30.10 16.56
CA ALA A 538 11.87 29.21 15.45
C ALA A 538 12.29 29.80 14.10
N PHE A 539 12.04 31.09 13.89
CA PHE A 539 12.39 31.82 12.67
C PHE A 539 13.91 31.89 12.46
N GLU A 540 14.70 32.12 13.51
CA GLU A 540 16.16 32.09 13.47
C GLU A 540 16.71 30.70 13.06
N HIS A 541 15.99 29.64 13.42
CA HIS A 541 16.29 28.27 12.99
C HIS A 541 15.75 27.89 11.61
N GLY A 542 15.08 28.80 10.91
CA GLY A 542 14.66 28.61 9.52
C GLY A 542 13.18 28.37 9.30
N MET A 543 12.34 28.44 10.35
CA MET A 543 10.88 28.42 10.20
C MET A 543 10.42 29.59 9.31
N ARG A 544 9.66 29.29 8.26
CA ARG A 544 9.18 30.28 7.26
C ARG A 544 7.71 30.11 6.89
N HIS A 545 6.99 29.27 7.62
CA HIS A 545 5.62 28.91 7.31
C HIS A 545 4.79 28.67 8.58
N VAL A 546 3.52 29.05 8.55
CA VAL A 546 2.55 28.70 9.60
C VAL A 546 1.40 27.93 8.97
N ASP A 547 1.09 26.78 9.56
CA ASP A 547 0.01 25.91 9.11
C ASP A 547 -1.36 26.59 9.32
N HIS A 548 -2.31 26.32 8.41
CA HIS A 548 -3.73 26.74 8.41
C HIS A 548 -4.09 27.96 9.29
N PHE A 549 -3.78 29.16 8.80
CA PHE A 549 -3.91 30.43 9.50
C PHE A 549 -5.23 30.58 10.29
N TRP A 550 -5.11 31.06 11.53
CA TRP A 550 -6.12 31.12 12.60
C TRP A 550 -6.52 29.79 13.27
N CYS A 551 -6.33 28.64 12.62
CA CYS A 551 -6.69 27.35 13.20
C CYS A 551 -5.61 26.90 14.20
N ALA A 552 -6.02 26.50 15.40
CA ALA A 552 -5.13 25.96 16.45
C ALA A 552 -3.83 26.76 16.72
N MET A 553 -3.84 28.09 16.57
CA MET A 553 -2.66 28.94 16.79
C MET A 553 -2.84 29.90 17.99
N SER A 554 -1.76 30.56 18.41
CA SER A 554 -1.82 31.57 19.48
C SER A 554 -2.58 32.83 19.05
N SER A 555 -3.21 33.47 20.01
CA SER A 555 -3.89 34.76 19.85
C SER A 555 -3.45 35.71 20.96
N VAL A 556 -3.61 37.02 20.77
CA VAL A 556 -3.30 38.00 21.83
C VAL A 556 -4.02 37.66 23.16
N PRO A 557 -5.30 37.25 23.18
CA PRO A 557 -5.93 36.75 24.39
C PRO A 557 -5.28 35.51 25.01
N SER A 558 -4.86 34.51 24.20
CA SER A 558 -4.23 33.30 24.72
C SER A 558 -2.85 33.61 25.33
N LEU A 559 -2.08 34.50 24.72
CA LEU A 559 -0.81 34.95 25.29
C LEU A 559 -1.00 35.82 26.52
N ARG A 560 -2.03 36.66 26.57
CA ARG A 560 -2.37 37.39 27.79
C ARG A 560 -2.68 36.44 28.95
N LYS A 561 -3.35 35.32 28.71
CA LYS A 561 -3.56 34.30 29.75
C LYS A 561 -2.23 33.68 30.25
N ARG A 562 -1.26 33.53 29.35
CA ARG A 562 0.03 32.88 29.61
C ARG A 562 1.06 33.81 30.27
N PHE A 563 1.09 35.08 29.89
CA PHE A 563 2.11 36.06 30.31
C PHE A 563 1.56 37.29 31.07
N ASN A 564 0.23 37.44 31.16
CA ASN A 564 -0.47 38.55 31.79
C ASN A 564 -0.15 39.93 31.20
N VAL A 565 0.90 40.59 31.68
CA VAL A 565 1.31 41.94 31.25
C VAL A 565 2.84 42.02 31.06
N PRO A 566 3.36 42.81 30.10
CA PRO A 566 2.60 43.54 29.09
C PRO A 566 1.93 42.58 28.08
N MET A 567 0.91 43.09 27.39
CA MET A 567 0.27 42.35 26.30
C MET A 567 1.27 42.14 25.17
N GLN A 568 1.33 40.92 24.62
CA GLN A 568 2.30 40.52 23.60
C GLN A 568 1.59 40.15 22.30
N ALA A 569 2.27 40.43 21.18
CA ALA A 569 1.90 39.96 19.86
C ALA A 569 1.99 38.43 19.77
N SER A 570 1.08 37.82 19.00
CA SER A 570 0.93 36.38 18.84
C SER A 570 1.51 35.90 17.50
N MET A 571 1.30 34.61 17.19
CA MET A 571 1.71 34.04 15.91
C MET A 571 1.12 34.82 14.72
N ALA A 572 -0.12 35.29 14.83
CA ALA A 572 -0.78 36.00 13.74
C ALA A 572 -0.05 37.30 13.40
N GLU A 573 0.21 38.14 14.40
CA GLU A 573 0.98 39.37 14.22
C GLU A 573 2.41 39.10 13.72
N PHE A 574 3.04 38.01 14.17
CA PHE A 574 4.38 37.62 13.71
C PHE A 574 4.38 37.30 12.21
N VAL A 575 3.45 36.48 11.73
CA VAL A 575 3.31 36.10 10.31
C VAL A 575 3.00 37.31 9.43
N LEU A 576 2.18 38.24 9.92
CA LEU A 576 1.80 39.44 9.19
C LEU A 576 2.93 40.47 9.13
N MET A 577 3.73 40.61 10.18
CA MET A 577 4.83 41.57 10.22
C MET A 577 6.03 41.15 9.35
N HIS A 578 6.25 39.84 9.17
CA HIS A 578 7.42 39.34 8.43
C HIS A 578 7.06 38.96 6.99
N GLU A 579 7.63 39.67 6.02
CA GLU A 579 7.41 39.44 4.58
C GLU A 579 7.86 38.05 4.10
N ASP A 580 8.89 37.51 4.75
CA ASP A 580 9.43 36.18 4.45
C ASP A 580 8.52 35.03 4.89
N MET A 581 7.54 35.32 5.77
CA MET A 581 6.60 34.33 6.25
C MET A 581 5.53 34.05 5.21
N SER A 582 5.20 32.76 5.08
CA SER A 582 4.06 32.25 4.33
C SER A 582 3.09 31.54 5.26
N THR A 583 1.86 31.29 4.80
CA THR A 583 0.86 30.57 5.59
C THR A 583 -0.17 29.90 4.68
N GLU A 584 -0.92 28.98 5.26
CA GLU A 584 -1.99 28.23 4.58
C GLU A 584 -3.36 28.79 4.97
N VAL A 585 -4.37 28.59 4.12
CA VAL A 585 -5.78 28.79 4.47
C VAL A 585 -6.63 27.66 3.93
N ILE A 586 -7.64 27.28 4.71
CA ILE A 586 -8.65 26.28 4.36
C ILE A 586 -9.88 27.03 3.85
N ALA A 587 -10.04 27.11 2.53
CA ALA A 587 -11.10 27.89 1.89
C ALA A 587 -12.33 27.04 1.56
N ASP A 588 -12.85 26.31 2.54
CA ASP A 588 -14.01 25.42 2.39
C ASP A 588 -15.37 26.11 2.63
N GLY A 589 -15.35 27.29 3.25
CA GLY A 589 -16.54 28.04 3.66
C GLY A 589 -16.98 27.77 5.12
N PHE A 590 -16.24 26.93 5.85
CA PHE A 590 -16.51 26.56 7.24
C PHE A 590 -15.38 26.97 8.17
N HIS A 591 -14.13 26.71 7.78
CA HIS A 591 -12.96 27.08 8.57
C HIS A 591 -12.75 28.59 8.59
N LEU A 592 -12.90 29.23 7.42
CA LEU A 592 -12.76 30.68 7.28
C LEU A 592 -13.94 31.27 6.49
N ALA A 593 -14.52 32.32 7.05
CA ALA A 593 -15.52 33.14 6.37
C ALA A 593 -14.87 33.94 5.21
N PRO A 594 -15.65 34.35 4.19
CA PRO A 594 -15.18 35.18 3.07
C PRO A 594 -14.27 36.36 3.45
N GLU A 595 -14.62 37.10 4.50
CA GLU A 595 -13.86 38.26 4.95
C GLU A 595 -12.47 37.90 5.52
N LEU A 596 -12.32 36.71 6.13
CA LEU A 596 -11.02 36.24 6.61
C LEU A 596 -10.14 35.74 5.44
N LEU A 597 -10.75 35.09 4.44
CA LEU A 597 -10.06 34.71 3.21
C LEU A 597 -9.53 35.94 2.46
N GLU A 598 -10.39 36.97 2.29
CA GLU A 598 -10.01 38.25 1.69
C GLU A 598 -8.91 38.95 2.49
N PHE A 599 -9.02 38.96 3.83
CA PHE A 599 -7.99 39.52 4.70
C PHE A 599 -6.65 38.82 4.52
N ALA A 600 -6.62 37.48 4.58
CA ALA A 600 -5.39 36.69 4.40
C ALA A 600 -4.75 36.98 3.03
N TYR A 601 -5.56 36.99 1.96
CA TYR A 601 -5.09 37.30 0.62
C TYR A 601 -4.48 38.70 0.54
N ARG A 602 -5.14 39.73 1.06
CA ARG A 602 -4.61 41.11 1.01
C ARG A 602 -3.33 41.29 1.83
N MET A 603 -3.20 40.57 2.95
CA MET A 603 -2.04 40.73 3.83
C MET A 603 -0.82 39.93 3.37
N LYS A 604 -1.02 38.73 2.83
CA LYS A 604 0.10 37.85 2.42
C LYS A 604 0.36 37.87 0.92
N GLY A 605 -0.66 38.14 0.12
CA GLY A 605 -0.59 38.06 -1.33
C GLY A 605 -0.48 36.62 -1.84
N ALA A 606 -0.72 36.44 -3.14
CA ALA A 606 -0.78 35.12 -3.75
C ALA A 606 0.56 34.35 -3.75
N THR A 607 1.70 35.03 -3.53
CA THR A 607 3.05 34.44 -3.51
C THR A 607 3.45 33.87 -2.13
N ARG A 608 2.67 34.17 -1.08
CA ARG A 608 2.93 33.69 0.30
C ARG A 608 1.73 33.01 0.95
N LEU A 609 0.54 33.10 0.35
CA LEU A 609 -0.65 32.39 0.79
C LEU A 609 -0.80 31.07 0.01
N CYS A 610 -0.97 29.96 0.72
CA CYS A 610 -1.22 28.64 0.13
C CYS A 610 -2.67 28.22 0.39
N LEU A 611 -3.35 27.68 -0.61
CA LEU A 611 -4.58 26.92 -0.38
C LEU A 611 -4.19 25.49 -0.05
N VAL A 612 -4.74 24.97 1.04
CA VAL A 612 -4.55 23.58 1.45
C VAL A 612 -5.89 22.97 1.84
N THR A 613 -6.07 21.69 1.57
CA THR A 613 -7.35 21.08 1.93
C THR A 613 -7.48 20.86 3.42
N ASP A 614 -6.41 20.41 4.08
CA ASP A 614 -6.52 19.76 5.39
C ASP A 614 -7.71 18.79 5.36
N ALA A 615 -7.82 17.98 4.29
CA ALA A 615 -8.95 17.07 4.12
C ALA A 615 -8.74 15.81 4.96
N ASN A 616 -9.78 15.40 5.68
CA ASN A 616 -9.80 14.15 6.43
C ASN A 616 -10.44 13.00 5.60
N ARG A 617 -10.46 11.79 6.19
CA ARG A 617 -10.98 10.58 5.53
C ARG A 617 -12.43 10.66 5.03
N ALA A 618 -13.24 11.59 5.54
CA ALA A 618 -14.63 11.74 5.15
C ALA A 618 -14.81 12.45 3.79
N LEU A 619 -13.75 12.98 3.17
CA LEU A 619 -13.82 13.51 1.80
C LEU A 619 -14.34 12.44 0.84
N GLY A 620 -15.45 12.70 0.15
CA GLY A 620 -16.08 11.73 -0.77
C GLY A 620 -16.92 10.64 -0.08
N MET A 621 -17.10 10.70 1.23
CA MET A 621 -17.91 9.77 2.01
C MET A 621 -19.27 10.39 2.39
N PRO A 622 -20.31 9.59 2.68
CA PRO A 622 -21.56 10.10 3.23
C PRO A 622 -21.37 10.72 4.62
N ALA A 623 -22.34 11.50 5.09
CA ALA A 623 -22.37 11.96 6.49
C ALA A 623 -22.33 10.76 7.47
N GLY A 624 -21.58 10.88 8.56
CA GLY A 624 -21.36 9.77 9.49
C GLY A 624 -20.20 9.97 10.46
N GLU A 625 -19.94 8.94 11.27
CA GLU A 625 -18.80 8.90 12.20
C GLU A 625 -17.59 8.24 11.55
N TYR A 626 -16.43 8.84 11.78
CA TYR A 626 -15.15 8.42 11.19
C TYR A 626 -14.03 8.55 12.21
N ARG A 627 -12.87 7.95 11.91
CA ARG A 627 -11.63 8.15 12.68
C ARG A 627 -10.76 9.22 12.02
N PHE A 628 -10.14 10.10 12.80
CA PHE A 628 -9.13 11.03 12.34
C PHE A 628 -7.73 10.47 12.64
N GLY A 629 -6.87 10.34 11.63
CA GLY A 629 -5.62 9.59 11.75
C GLY A 629 -5.85 8.08 11.70
N ASN A 630 -4.98 7.30 12.35
CA ASN A 630 -5.00 5.82 12.28
C ASN A 630 -6.36 5.20 12.60
N ARG A 631 -6.79 4.22 11.80
CA ARG A 631 -8.10 3.55 11.93
C ARG A 631 -8.39 2.94 13.31
N GLU A 632 -7.38 2.45 14.02
CA GLU A 632 -7.57 1.78 15.31
C GLU A 632 -7.47 2.75 16.49
N SER A 633 -6.52 3.69 16.44
CA SER A 633 -6.17 4.55 17.58
C SER A 633 -6.48 6.04 17.39
N GLY A 634 -6.94 6.45 16.21
CA GLY A 634 -7.24 7.84 15.86
C GLY A 634 -8.41 8.43 16.67
N SER A 635 -8.54 9.75 16.71
CA SER A 635 -9.69 10.39 17.40
C SER A 635 -10.99 10.13 16.63
N TRP A 636 -12.14 10.10 17.31
CA TRP A 636 -13.42 10.09 16.61
C TRP A 636 -13.75 11.50 16.09
N LEU A 637 -14.26 11.56 14.86
CA LEU A 637 -14.85 12.75 14.25
C LEU A 637 -16.24 12.42 13.72
N TYR A 638 -17.09 13.43 13.61
CA TYR A 638 -18.39 13.34 12.94
C TYR A 638 -18.39 14.25 11.72
N SER A 639 -18.76 13.73 10.55
CA SER A 639 -19.01 14.54 9.36
C SER A 639 -20.52 14.69 9.14
N ASP A 640 -20.96 15.93 8.93
CA ASP A 640 -22.34 16.25 8.54
C ASP A 640 -22.55 16.26 7.01
N GLY A 641 -21.53 15.85 6.24
CA GLY A 641 -21.53 15.92 4.78
C GLY A 641 -21.14 17.29 4.20
N GLN A 642 -20.84 18.28 5.04
CA GLN A 642 -20.32 19.58 4.64
C GLN A 642 -18.93 19.88 5.23
N VAL A 643 -18.70 19.50 6.50
CA VAL A 643 -17.41 19.65 7.19
C VAL A 643 -17.19 18.50 8.21
N GLY A 644 -15.96 18.37 8.71
CA GLY A 644 -15.64 17.52 9.86
C GLY A 644 -15.81 18.27 11.18
N TRP A 645 -16.40 17.60 12.17
CA TRP A 645 -16.57 18.08 13.54
C TRP A 645 -15.84 17.17 14.52
N SER A 646 -15.35 17.73 15.61
CA SER A 646 -14.98 16.97 16.81
C SER A 646 -16.17 16.13 17.29
N GLN A 647 -15.90 15.05 18.04
CA GLN A 647 -16.95 14.17 18.53
C GLN A 647 -18.02 14.89 19.38
N ASP A 648 -17.62 15.91 20.14
CA ASP A 648 -18.52 16.76 20.94
C ASP A 648 -19.18 17.90 20.14
N ARG A 649 -18.83 18.03 18.85
CA ARG A 649 -19.29 19.06 17.91
C ARG A 649 -19.02 20.49 18.38
N GLN A 650 -17.99 20.69 19.19
CA GLN A 650 -17.59 22.03 19.66
C GLN A 650 -16.51 22.68 18.80
N SER A 651 -15.77 21.89 18.02
CA SER A 651 -14.73 22.37 17.11
C SER A 651 -14.75 21.63 15.78
N LEU A 652 -14.10 22.21 14.78
CA LEU A 652 -13.91 21.54 13.49
C LEU A 652 -12.81 20.49 13.60
N ALA A 653 -12.96 19.43 12.82
CA ALA A 653 -12.01 18.34 12.69
C ALA A 653 -11.62 18.20 11.22
N SER A 654 -10.89 19.20 10.71
CA SER A 654 -10.40 19.27 9.32
C SER A 654 -11.54 19.37 8.29
N SER A 655 -11.20 19.65 7.03
CA SER A 655 -12.17 19.75 5.94
C SER A 655 -12.54 18.38 5.35
N ILE A 656 -13.53 18.35 4.45
CA ILE A 656 -13.92 17.16 3.69
C ILE A 656 -14.03 17.44 2.19
N VAL A 657 -13.41 18.53 1.71
CA VAL A 657 -13.52 19.02 0.32
C VAL A 657 -12.14 19.10 -0.34
N GLY A 658 -12.09 19.03 -1.68
CA GLY A 658 -10.85 19.11 -2.44
C GLY A 658 -10.45 20.54 -2.83
N LEU A 659 -9.24 20.69 -3.40
CA LEU A 659 -8.75 21.99 -3.87
C LEU A 659 -9.62 22.59 -5.00
N ASP A 660 -10.33 21.79 -5.79
CA ASP A 660 -11.29 22.27 -6.78
C ASP A 660 -12.40 23.14 -6.14
N HIS A 661 -12.89 22.74 -4.98
CA HIS A 661 -13.87 23.50 -4.21
C HIS A 661 -13.24 24.77 -3.65
N MET A 662 -12.04 24.68 -3.09
CA MET A 662 -11.35 25.81 -2.50
C MET A 662 -11.00 26.90 -3.52
N VAL A 663 -10.59 26.51 -4.73
CA VAL A 663 -10.36 27.41 -5.86
C VAL A 663 -11.66 28.13 -6.24
N ARG A 664 -12.77 27.40 -6.40
CA ARG A 664 -14.08 28.01 -6.70
C ARG A 664 -14.58 28.92 -5.57
N HIS A 665 -14.36 28.53 -4.31
CA HIS A 665 -14.75 29.32 -3.16
C HIS A 665 -13.95 30.62 -3.06
N MET A 666 -12.63 30.57 -3.25
CA MET A 666 -11.78 31.76 -3.31
C MET A 666 -12.18 32.67 -4.47
N HIS A 667 -12.47 32.10 -5.64
CA HIS A 667 -12.91 32.87 -6.80
C HIS A 667 -14.24 33.60 -6.59
N ALA A 668 -15.19 32.96 -5.91
CA ALA A 668 -16.50 33.55 -5.66
C ALA A 668 -16.50 34.62 -4.57
N HIS A 669 -15.54 34.58 -3.62
CA HIS A 669 -15.65 35.33 -2.37
C HIS A 669 -14.50 36.29 -2.07
N THR A 670 -13.46 36.34 -2.92
CA THR A 670 -12.31 37.24 -2.73
C THR A 670 -12.07 38.11 -3.97
N SER A 671 -11.25 39.13 -3.81
CA SER A 671 -10.83 40.01 -4.90
C SER A 671 -9.66 39.48 -5.73
N ALA A 672 -9.11 38.31 -5.37
CA ALA A 672 -7.98 37.70 -6.07
C ALA A 672 -8.34 37.38 -7.53
N SER A 673 -7.43 37.68 -8.45
CA SER A 673 -7.61 37.30 -9.85
C SER A 673 -7.49 35.78 -10.04
N LEU A 674 -8.04 35.24 -11.12
CA LEU A 674 -7.94 33.81 -11.41
C LEU A 674 -6.48 33.29 -11.47
N PRO A 675 -5.51 33.98 -12.13
CA PRO A 675 -4.09 33.62 -12.04
C PRO A 675 -3.56 33.54 -10.61
N GLU A 676 -3.94 34.47 -9.74
CA GLU A 676 -3.51 34.48 -8.33
C GLU A 676 -4.11 33.33 -7.54
N ILE A 677 -5.40 33.02 -7.74
CA ILE A 677 -6.07 31.89 -7.07
C ILE A 677 -5.41 30.57 -7.46
N ILE A 678 -5.20 30.35 -8.76
CA ILE A 678 -4.52 29.14 -9.23
C ILE A 678 -3.08 29.10 -8.74
N ARG A 679 -2.37 30.23 -8.71
CA ARG A 679 -1.05 30.32 -8.10
C ARG A 679 -1.05 29.87 -6.64
N MET A 680 -2.02 30.28 -5.83
CA MET A 680 -2.14 29.87 -4.42
C MET A 680 -2.46 28.36 -4.26
N ALA A 681 -3.06 27.73 -5.27
CA ALA A 681 -3.36 26.29 -5.30
C ALA A 681 -2.30 25.43 -6.02
N SER A 682 -1.28 26.03 -6.64
CA SER A 682 -0.29 25.29 -7.44
C SER A 682 1.15 25.79 -7.21
N LEU A 683 1.51 26.96 -7.75
CA LEU A 683 2.90 27.40 -7.80
C LEU A 683 3.42 27.83 -6.42
N THR A 684 2.61 28.52 -5.63
CA THR A 684 3.03 28.95 -4.29
C THR A 684 3.29 27.77 -3.35
N PRO A 685 2.40 26.78 -3.20
CA PRO A 685 2.73 25.56 -2.45
C PRO A 685 3.92 24.79 -3.04
N ALA A 686 4.07 24.73 -4.38
CA ALA A 686 5.24 24.11 -5.00
C ALA A 686 6.57 24.81 -4.66
N GLU A 687 6.59 26.15 -4.65
CA GLU A 687 7.76 26.97 -4.25
C GLU A 687 8.08 26.82 -2.77
N ARG A 688 7.08 26.57 -1.92
CA ARG A 688 7.29 26.34 -0.49
C ARG A 688 7.86 24.95 -0.23
N ALA A 689 7.36 23.93 -0.93
CA ALA A 689 7.84 22.57 -0.79
C ALA A 689 9.12 22.26 -1.59
N GLY A 690 9.63 23.21 -2.38
CA GLY A 690 10.87 23.08 -3.16
C GLY A 690 10.76 22.15 -4.37
N VAL A 691 9.59 22.13 -5.01
CA VAL A 691 9.29 21.28 -6.19
C VAL A 691 8.90 22.09 -7.43
N GLU A 692 8.97 23.42 -7.35
CA GLU A 692 8.58 24.35 -8.40
C GLU A 692 9.39 24.20 -9.68
N GLN A 693 10.63 23.68 -9.62
CA GLN A 693 11.44 23.46 -10.82
C GLN A 693 10.78 22.49 -11.80
N ASN A 694 9.99 21.54 -11.29
CA ASN A 694 9.30 20.54 -12.12
C ASN A 694 7.78 20.73 -12.16
N LEU A 695 7.18 21.38 -11.16
CA LEU A 695 5.73 21.38 -10.93
C LEU A 695 5.14 22.79 -10.73
N GLY A 696 3.82 22.88 -10.61
CA GLY A 696 3.10 24.06 -10.14
C GLY A 696 2.79 25.15 -11.17
N SER A 697 3.34 25.11 -12.40
CA SER A 697 3.00 26.06 -13.46
C SER A 697 3.06 25.46 -14.86
N LEU A 698 2.34 26.08 -15.79
CA LEU A 698 2.44 25.78 -17.23
C LEU A 698 3.65 26.50 -17.81
N SER A 699 4.80 25.85 -17.84
CA SER A 699 6.04 26.44 -18.34
C SER A 699 6.90 25.38 -19.05
N PRO A 700 7.58 25.73 -20.17
CA PRO A 700 8.48 24.81 -20.84
C PRO A 700 9.50 24.17 -19.89
N GLY A 701 9.74 22.88 -20.05
CA GLY A 701 10.63 22.07 -19.22
C GLY A 701 9.96 21.40 -18.02
N LYS A 702 8.84 21.94 -17.52
CA LYS A 702 8.09 21.36 -16.39
C LYS A 702 7.31 20.12 -16.79
N GLN A 703 6.91 19.33 -15.79
CA GLN A 703 6.03 18.18 -16.00
C GLN A 703 4.66 18.64 -16.50
N ALA A 704 4.07 17.89 -17.44
CA ALA A 704 2.75 18.17 -18.01
C ALA A 704 1.64 17.68 -17.08
N ASP A 705 1.60 18.26 -15.89
CA ASP A 705 0.51 18.08 -14.94
C ASP A 705 -0.46 19.25 -15.07
N LEU A 706 -1.63 18.99 -15.63
CA LEU A 706 -2.57 20.03 -15.99
C LEU A 706 -4.01 19.59 -15.85
N LEU A 707 -4.89 20.57 -15.72
CA LEU A 707 -6.32 20.40 -15.61
C LEU A 707 -6.99 21.11 -16.77
N ILE A 708 -8.05 20.49 -17.30
CA ILE A 708 -9.01 21.17 -18.16
C ILE A 708 -10.20 21.54 -17.28
N LEU A 709 -10.44 22.83 -17.13
CA LEU A 709 -11.53 23.38 -16.33
C LEU A 709 -12.59 24.00 -17.23
N ASP A 710 -13.86 23.85 -16.85
CA ASP A 710 -14.95 24.57 -17.50
C ASP A 710 -14.97 26.07 -17.13
N SER A 711 -15.93 26.82 -17.69
CA SER A 711 -16.09 28.25 -17.40
C SER A 711 -16.47 28.57 -15.94
N GLN A 712 -16.90 27.57 -15.16
CA GLN A 712 -17.21 27.66 -13.74
C GLN A 712 -16.07 27.10 -12.86
N LEU A 713 -14.91 26.82 -13.47
CA LEU A 713 -13.72 26.24 -12.84
C LEU A 713 -13.93 24.81 -12.31
N SER A 714 -14.94 24.08 -12.80
CA SER A 714 -15.11 22.65 -12.49
C SER A 714 -14.08 21.83 -13.25
N VAL A 715 -13.49 20.83 -12.59
CA VAL A 715 -12.51 19.93 -13.21
C VAL A 715 -13.20 18.95 -14.17
N GLU A 716 -12.92 19.05 -15.47
CA GLU A 716 -13.44 18.12 -16.49
C GLU A 716 -12.44 17.01 -16.82
N GLN A 717 -11.16 17.35 -16.86
CA GLN A 717 -10.10 16.39 -17.17
C GLN A 717 -8.84 16.69 -16.35
N VAL A 718 -8.16 15.64 -15.93
CA VAL A 718 -6.93 15.69 -15.16
C VAL A 718 -5.85 14.97 -15.94
N TYR A 719 -4.68 15.59 -16.06
CA TYR A 719 -3.51 15.00 -16.70
C TYR A 719 -2.33 14.99 -15.74
N VAL A 720 -1.65 13.85 -15.66
CA VAL A 720 -0.38 13.69 -14.93
C VAL A 720 0.64 13.22 -15.94
N ARG A 721 1.77 13.93 -16.07
CA ARG A 721 2.82 13.62 -17.06
C ARG A 721 2.26 13.51 -18.48
N GLY A 722 1.31 14.37 -18.83
CA GLY A 722 0.65 14.38 -20.14
C GLY A 722 -0.30 13.21 -20.39
N GLN A 723 -0.50 12.32 -19.43
CA GLN A 723 -1.43 11.20 -19.52
C GLN A 723 -2.74 11.54 -18.83
N ARG A 724 -3.86 11.29 -19.51
CA ARG A 724 -5.19 11.53 -18.95
C ARG A 724 -5.47 10.56 -17.80
N CYS A 725 -5.95 11.08 -16.68
CA CYS A 725 -6.31 10.32 -15.49
C CYS A 725 -7.84 10.30 -15.30
N GLY A 726 -8.38 9.16 -14.81
CA GLY A 726 -9.81 8.95 -14.59
C GLY A 726 -10.49 8.09 -15.67
N PRO A 727 -11.75 7.65 -15.44
CA PRO A 727 -12.47 6.83 -16.42
C PRO A 727 -12.58 7.56 -17.76
N GLN A 728 -12.23 6.86 -18.85
CA GLN A 728 -12.52 7.33 -20.20
C GLN A 728 -14.04 7.30 -20.34
N VAL A 729 -14.66 8.48 -20.46
CA VAL A 729 -16.09 8.61 -20.80
C VAL A 729 -16.31 8.16 -22.23
#